data_AF-A0A1H0PJS5-F1
#
_entry.id   AF-A0A1H0PJS5-F1
#
_cell.length_a   1.000
_cell.length_b   1.000
_cell.length_c   1.000
_cell.angle_alpha   90.00
_cell.angle_beta   90.00
_cell.angle_gamma   90.00
#
_symmetry.space_group_name_H-M   'P 1'
#
loop_
_entity.id
_entity.type
_entity.pdbx_description
1 polymer ?
#
loop_
_entity_poly.entity_id
_entity_poly.type
_entity_poly.pdbx_seq_one_letter_code
_entity_poly.pdbx_strand_id
1 'polypeptide(L)'
;MSGHGADGGDEERGQATGEQLALIRASLPSPARSTRAAPSAAEATASTDPVASVVVDTGLAHLARPFDYLVPESLADTAVPGARVKVRFAGQDLDGFVVARQSEADHRGRLAPIRRVVSPEPVLTPTLLQVATEVAASCAGTLGDVLRLAVPPRHAAAEKALALQPPTPDPLPTPASPGPAWSRYAAGPAYLARLAAGDSPAASWLALPPTEPEGDWPAALAAAAAATLAGGRGSVLVVPDHRDVARVDAALTEALGPGRHVRLTADQGPQARYTAWLKVLRGHVSVVVGTRAAAFAPVCDLGLVAWWDDGDDLLDEPRAPYPHVRDVLLVRARVEGAAVLSGGFTRTVAVQQLVEAGALRTIAATTARGVVPRVQVAGEGAEVERDPAAASAHLPSIAWRTAKAALEQGPVLVQVPRRGYLPSLSCQTCRTAVRCSHCGGPVALSSRRAEPACRWCGRGVGRFECRQCGGRELRSSVVGARRTAEELGRAFPGVPVHTSGAGAVLERVAATAALVIATPGAEPVAEGGYAACLLLDAWASLDRPTLDAGEEALRRWTAAGGLTRGAAAGGQLVLCGAPTHTTLPVVEALVRWDPVWFAARELADRRDLSLPPTVALAAVTGERRAVEAALRLAQLPDGVERLGPLQVTDDTVRVLLRCPPDGREALAAALTALKAVRSARKEKASIQVRMDPRDPAT
;
A
#
# COMPACT_ATOMS: atom_id res chain seq x y z
N MET A 1 -9.51 -40.62 47.92
CA MET A 1 -9.44 -39.47 48.84
C MET A 1 -9.26 -38.22 48.01
N SER A 2 -10.25 -37.32 48.06
CA SER A 2 -10.17 -35.84 47.97
C SER A 2 -9.29 -35.22 46.86
N GLY A 3 -9.75 -34.34 45.98
CA GLY A 3 -10.96 -33.52 45.90
C GLY A 3 -10.90 -32.61 44.65
N HIS A 4 -12.01 -31.94 44.36
CA HIS A 4 -12.30 -31.06 43.22
C HIS A 4 -11.40 -29.82 43.09
N GLY A 5 -11.32 -29.29 41.86
CA GLY A 5 -10.97 -27.90 41.57
C GLY A 5 -11.05 -27.58 40.06
N ALA A 6 -12.09 -26.85 39.67
CA ALA A 6 -12.40 -26.41 38.30
C ALA A 6 -12.08 -24.92 38.10
N ASP A 7 -11.94 -24.56 36.81
CA ASP A 7 -12.24 -23.29 36.14
C ASP A 7 -11.43 -22.01 36.43
N GLY A 8 -11.09 -21.31 35.32
CA GLY A 8 -10.68 -19.91 35.28
C GLY A 8 -9.45 -19.63 34.41
N GLY A 9 -9.66 -19.21 33.15
CA GLY A 9 -8.55 -18.75 32.32
C GLY A 9 -8.94 -18.31 30.91
N ASP A 10 -9.79 -17.28 30.77
CA ASP A 10 -10.07 -16.66 29.46
C ASP A 10 -10.33 -15.14 29.51
N GLU A 11 -9.74 -14.39 30.46
CA GLU A 11 -9.92 -12.93 30.57
C GLU A 11 -8.67 -12.04 30.28
N GLU A 12 -7.49 -12.58 30.00
CA GLU A 12 -6.26 -11.76 29.99
C GLU A 12 -5.85 -11.11 28.64
N ARG A 13 -6.57 -11.32 27.53
CA ARG A 13 -6.17 -10.70 26.23
C ARG A 13 -6.73 -9.30 25.97
N GLY A 14 -7.64 -8.80 26.81
CA GLY A 14 -8.25 -7.47 26.68
C GLY A 14 -7.52 -6.34 27.42
N GLN A 15 -6.64 -6.64 28.36
CA GLN A 15 -5.98 -5.64 29.22
C GLN A 15 -4.61 -5.16 28.69
N ALA A 16 -3.94 -5.96 27.86
CA ALA A 16 -2.57 -5.68 27.40
C ALA A 16 -2.45 -4.42 26.50
N THR A 17 -3.48 -4.05 25.74
CA THR A 17 -3.48 -2.83 24.90
C THR A 17 -3.77 -1.56 25.69
N GLY A 18 -4.45 -1.67 26.83
CA GLY A 18 -4.69 -0.56 27.76
C GLY A 18 -3.47 -0.24 28.63
N GLU A 19 -2.75 -1.27 29.10
CA GLU A 19 -1.54 -1.09 29.92
C GLU A 19 -0.35 -0.55 29.12
N GLN A 20 -0.23 -0.89 27.83
CA GLN A 20 0.84 -0.35 26.97
C GLN A 20 0.65 1.15 26.67
N LEU A 21 -0.60 1.64 26.65
CA LEU A 21 -0.91 3.09 26.59
C LEU A 21 -0.73 3.79 27.95
N ALA A 22 -0.84 3.07 29.07
CA ALA A 22 -0.57 3.59 30.40
C ALA A 22 0.95 3.70 30.69
N LEU A 23 1.76 2.75 30.19
CA LEU A 23 3.21 2.76 30.36
C LEU A 23 3.94 3.81 29.51
N ILE A 24 3.40 4.20 28.35
CA ILE A 24 3.92 5.33 27.55
C ILE A 24 3.66 6.69 28.24
N ARG A 25 2.66 6.77 29.13
CA ARG A 25 2.43 7.97 29.96
C ARG A 25 3.40 8.09 31.16
N ALA A 26 4.07 7.01 31.55
CA ALA A 26 4.88 6.96 32.78
C ALA A 26 6.38 7.29 32.60
N SER A 27 6.87 7.52 31.37
CA SER A 27 8.29 7.81 31.11
C SER A 27 8.56 9.22 30.57
N LEU A 28 7.61 10.14 30.73
CA LEU A 28 7.89 11.57 30.54
C LEU A 28 8.56 12.13 31.80
N PRO A 29 9.72 12.81 31.71
CA PRO A 29 10.24 13.55 32.85
C PRO A 29 9.20 14.58 33.28
N SER A 30 8.84 14.59 34.56
CA SER A 30 7.98 15.60 35.17
C SER A 30 8.41 16.99 34.72
N PRO A 31 7.50 17.85 34.21
CA PRO A 31 7.87 19.21 33.90
C PRO A 31 8.26 19.89 35.22
N ALA A 32 9.52 20.30 35.33
CA ALA A 32 9.93 21.28 36.32
C ALA A 32 8.95 22.45 36.23
N ARG A 33 8.38 22.84 37.38
CA ARG A 33 7.49 23.99 37.50
C ARG A 33 8.25 25.25 37.07
N SER A 34 8.23 25.53 35.77
CA SER A 34 8.49 26.86 35.24
C SER A 34 7.40 27.77 35.79
N THR A 35 7.83 28.79 36.51
CA THR A 35 7.01 29.83 37.10
C THR A 35 6.03 30.39 36.07
N ARG A 36 4.73 30.35 36.40
CA ARG A 36 3.67 31.03 35.64
C ARG A 36 4.04 32.50 35.49
N ALA A 37 4.38 32.93 34.28
CA ALA A 37 4.20 34.32 33.89
C ALA A 37 2.69 34.57 33.73
N ALA A 38 2.19 35.55 34.47
CA ALA A 38 0.85 36.12 34.29
C ALA A 38 0.68 36.64 32.84
N PRO A 39 -0.56 36.89 32.35
CA PRO A 39 -0.75 37.45 31.03
C PRO A 39 -0.05 38.80 30.98
N SER A 40 1.01 38.88 30.17
CA SER A 40 1.61 40.15 29.79
C SER A 40 0.52 41.08 29.27
N ALA A 41 0.63 42.36 29.59
CA ALA A 41 -0.15 43.45 29.03
C ALA A 41 -0.38 43.24 27.53
N ALA A 42 -1.57 43.64 27.04
CA ALA A 42 -2.00 43.50 25.65
C ALA A 42 -0.85 43.85 24.70
N GLU A 43 -0.17 42.81 24.24
CA GLU A 43 0.99 42.92 23.37
C GLU A 43 0.50 43.55 22.06
N ALA A 44 1.27 44.50 21.53
CA ALA A 44 0.91 45.16 20.28
C ALA A 44 0.74 44.10 19.18
N THR A 45 -0.29 44.27 18.36
CA THR A 45 -0.53 43.40 17.21
C THR A 45 0.38 43.82 16.07
N ALA A 46 0.84 42.86 15.27
CA ALA A 46 1.71 43.08 14.12
C ALA A 46 1.20 44.22 13.21
N SER A 47 2.09 45.15 12.88
CA SER A 47 1.77 46.30 12.01
C SER A 47 1.38 45.93 10.57
N THR A 48 1.90 44.82 10.05
CA THR A 48 1.61 44.30 8.70
C THR A 48 0.97 42.93 8.82
N ASP A 49 -0.09 42.68 8.04
CA ASP A 49 -0.90 41.46 8.06
C ASP A 49 -1.14 40.92 9.50
N PRO A 50 -1.84 41.70 10.35
CA PRO A 50 -2.07 41.40 11.77
C PRO A 50 -2.86 40.12 12.03
N VAL A 51 -3.53 39.57 11.02
CA VAL A 51 -4.42 38.42 11.16
C VAL A 51 -3.79 37.21 10.50
N ALA A 52 -3.67 36.11 11.24
CA ALA A 52 -3.25 34.82 10.73
C ALA A 52 -4.44 33.87 10.68
N SER A 53 -4.69 33.30 9.51
CA SER A 53 -5.62 32.18 9.36
C SER A 53 -4.88 30.89 9.68
N VAL A 54 -5.39 30.11 10.64
CA VAL A 54 -4.70 28.93 11.20
C VAL A 54 -5.58 27.70 11.09
N VAL A 55 -5.07 26.64 10.47
CA VAL A 55 -5.69 25.30 10.55
C VAL A 55 -5.25 24.67 11.86
N VAL A 56 -6.20 24.54 12.78
CA VAL A 56 -5.97 24.00 14.13
C VAL A 56 -6.21 22.49 14.13
N ASP A 57 -5.28 21.74 14.71
CA ASP A 57 -5.48 20.30 14.89
C ASP A 57 -6.44 20.03 16.06
N THR A 58 -7.73 20.11 15.76
CA THR A 58 -8.81 19.81 16.71
C THR A 58 -9.16 18.32 16.79
N GLY A 59 -8.77 17.53 15.78
CA GLY A 59 -9.26 16.16 15.58
C GLY A 59 -10.77 16.04 15.33
N LEU A 60 -11.50 17.15 15.14
CA LEU A 60 -12.96 17.19 15.06
C LEU A 60 -13.43 17.67 13.69
N ALA A 61 -14.18 16.83 12.99
CA ALA A 61 -14.62 17.11 11.62
C ALA A 61 -15.47 18.39 11.49
N HIS A 62 -16.30 18.72 12.48
CA HIS A 62 -17.11 19.95 12.46
C HIS A 62 -16.31 21.24 12.67
N LEU A 63 -15.05 21.12 13.07
CA LEU A 63 -14.12 22.23 13.26
C LEU A 63 -12.96 22.18 12.26
N ALA A 64 -13.08 21.37 11.20
CA ALA A 64 -12.07 21.22 10.16
C ALA A 64 -12.08 22.40 9.17
N ARG A 65 -11.87 23.61 9.70
CA ARG A 65 -11.72 24.85 8.94
C ARG A 65 -10.60 25.71 9.54
N PRO A 66 -10.04 26.66 8.79
CA PRO A 66 -9.16 27.67 9.35
C PRO A 66 -9.88 28.56 10.37
N PHE A 67 -9.14 29.08 11.35
CA PHE A 67 -9.61 30.04 12.34
C PHE A 67 -8.65 31.23 12.39
N ASP A 68 -9.21 32.44 12.53
CA ASP A 68 -8.44 33.67 12.56
C ASP A 68 -7.87 33.93 13.97
N TYR A 69 -6.61 34.33 14.01
CA TYR A 69 -5.89 34.72 15.22
C TYR A 69 -5.12 36.03 14.98
N LEU A 70 -4.97 36.83 16.04
CA LEU A 70 -4.07 37.98 16.00
C LEU A 70 -2.62 37.49 16.04
N VAL A 71 -1.76 38.12 15.25
CA VAL A 71 -0.32 37.94 15.29
C VAL A 71 0.27 39.00 16.23
N PRO A 72 0.82 38.62 17.40
CA PRO A 72 1.58 39.55 18.23
C PRO A 72 2.79 40.10 17.46
N GLU A 73 3.16 41.36 17.67
CA GLU A 73 4.31 42.00 17.00
C GLU A 73 5.61 41.20 17.23
N SER A 74 5.82 40.62 18.41
CA SER A 74 6.99 39.77 18.69
C SER A 74 7.05 38.48 17.86
N LEU A 75 5.92 38.06 17.29
CA LEU A 75 5.82 36.87 16.45
C LEU A 75 5.72 37.21 14.95
N ALA A 76 5.70 38.50 14.58
CA ALA A 76 5.44 38.94 13.22
C ALA A 76 6.41 38.33 12.18
N ASP A 77 7.71 38.22 12.52
CA ASP A 77 8.72 37.67 11.62
C ASP A 77 8.70 36.14 11.52
N THR A 78 8.09 35.46 12.49
CA THR A 78 8.16 33.99 12.63
C THR A 78 6.84 33.28 12.38
N ALA A 79 5.71 33.96 12.56
CA ALA A 79 4.36 33.43 12.31
C ALA A 79 4.00 33.50 10.82
N VAL A 80 4.88 33.02 9.95
CA VAL A 80 4.72 33.04 8.49
C VAL A 80 3.79 31.92 8.01
N PRO A 81 3.16 32.05 6.82
CA PRO A 81 2.43 30.94 6.20
C PRO A 81 3.29 29.67 6.12
N GLY A 82 2.69 28.55 6.48
CA GLY A 82 3.33 27.24 6.60
C GLY A 82 3.96 26.94 7.97
N ALA A 83 4.14 27.95 8.83
CA ALA A 83 4.77 27.78 10.14
C ALA A 83 3.87 27.01 11.12
N ARG A 84 4.52 26.22 12.00
CA ARG A 84 3.82 25.54 13.10
C ARG A 84 3.61 26.51 14.25
N VAL A 85 2.37 26.61 14.72
CA VAL A 85 1.98 27.48 15.83
C VAL A 85 1.25 26.69 16.91
N LYS A 86 1.25 27.25 18.13
CA LYS A 86 0.38 26.81 19.21
C LYS A 86 -0.64 27.91 19.47
N VAL A 87 -1.91 27.56 19.50
CA VAL A 87 -3.03 28.49 19.68
C VAL A 87 -3.96 28.02 20.79
N ARG A 88 -4.61 28.96 21.47
CA ARG A 88 -5.65 28.65 22.45
C ARG A 88 -6.97 28.42 21.72
N PHE A 89 -7.51 27.22 21.78
CA PHE A 89 -8.78 26.85 21.18
C PHE A 89 -9.65 26.14 22.21
N ALA A 90 -10.88 26.63 22.43
CA ALA A 90 -11.82 26.06 23.42
C ALA A 90 -11.21 25.79 24.82
N GLY A 91 -10.33 26.67 25.29
CA GLY A 91 -9.68 26.54 26.61
C GLY A 91 -8.39 25.72 26.64
N GLN A 92 -8.04 25.01 25.56
CA GLN A 92 -6.84 24.16 25.44
C GLN A 92 -5.82 24.75 24.48
N ASP A 93 -4.53 24.44 24.67
CA ASP A 93 -3.48 24.84 23.73
C ASP A 93 -3.25 23.72 22.70
N LEU A 94 -3.68 23.98 21.45
CA LEU A 94 -3.59 23.04 20.35
C LEU A 94 -2.51 23.47 19.36
N ASP A 95 -1.94 22.48 18.67
CA ASP A 95 -1.02 22.70 17.56
C ASP A 95 -1.80 23.04 16.29
N GLY A 96 -1.20 23.82 15.40
CA GLY A 96 -1.80 24.21 14.13
C GLY A 96 -0.76 24.75 13.16
N PHE A 97 -1.21 25.07 11.95
CA PHE A 97 -0.39 25.65 10.89
C PHE A 97 -1.00 26.97 10.44
N VAL A 98 -0.18 28.01 10.32
CA VAL A 98 -0.60 29.25 9.66
C VAL A 98 -0.77 28.93 8.17
N VAL A 99 -1.94 29.18 7.60
CA VAL A 99 -2.20 28.97 6.16
C VAL A 99 -2.07 30.27 5.36
N ALA A 100 -2.40 31.40 5.97
CA ALA A 100 -2.28 32.72 5.35
C ALA A 100 -2.15 33.79 6.44
N ARG A 101 -1.62 34.96 6.07
CA ARG A 101 -1.72 36.20 6.83
C ARG A 101 -2.45 37.25 6.01
N GLN A 102 -3.22 38.10 6.67
CA GLN A 102 -4.12 39.07 6.05
C GLN A 102 -4.19 40.38 6.86
N SER A 103 -4.55 41.46 6.18
CA SER A 103 -4.76 42.78 6.80
C SER A 103 -6.02 42.86 7.64
N GLU A 104 -7.06 42.11 7.25
CA GLU A 104 -8.37 42.09 7.90
C GLU A 104 -8.76 40.66 8.27
N ALA A 105 -9.65 40.52 9.24
CA ALA A 105 -10.21 39.23 9.63
C ALA A 105 -11.57 39.02 8.98
N ASP A 106 -11.81 37.81 8.49
CA ASP A 106 -13.14 37.40 8.04
C ASP A 106 -14.11 37.32 9.23
N HIS A 107 -13.58 37.01 10.42
CA HIS A 107 -14.36 36.97 11.64
C HIS A 107 -14.57 38.35 12.28
N ARG A 108 -15.85 38.74 12.45
CA ARG A 108 -16.25 40.02 13.06
C ARG A 108 -16.19 40.08 14.60
N GLY A 109 -15.82 38.98 15.27
CA GLY A 109 -15.73 38.91 16.73
C GLY A 109 -14.32 39.14 17.28
N ARG A 110 -14.16 39.00 18.61
CA ARG A 110 -12.85 39.18 19.25
C ARG A 110 -11.91 38.01 18.93
N LEU A 111 -10.79 38.34 18.31
CA LEU A 111 -9.74 37.38 17.99
C LEU A 111 -8.82 37.12 19.18
N ALA A 112 -8.42 35.86 19.35
CA ALA A 112 -7.37 35.50 20.30
C ALA A 112 -6.00 35.66 19.63
N PRO A 113 -4.94 36.03 20.37
CA PRO A 113 -3.60 36.05 19.82
C PRO A 113 -3.03 34.62 19.68
N ILE A 114 -2.14 34.44 18.70
CA ILE A 114 -1.25 33.26 18.64
C ILE A 114 -0.45 33.19 19.94
N ARG A 115 -0.38 32.00 20.56
CA ARG A 115 0.32 31.82 21.84
C ARG A 115 1.83 31.77 21.67
N ARG A 116 2.29 31.06 20.64
CA ARG A 116 3.69 30.98 20.24
C ARG A 116 3.83 30.35 18.87
N VAL A 117 4.92 30.67 18.18
CA VAL A 117 5.42 29.91 17.04
C VAL A 117 6.23 28.73 17.56
N VAL A 118 5.85 27.50 17.17
CA VAL A 118 6.54 26.25 17.55
C VAL A 118 7.78 26.05 16.68
N SER A 119 7.68 26.38 15.39
CA SER A 119 8.80 26.44 14.46
C SER A 119 8.48 27.47 13.37
N PRO A 120 9.40 28.40 13.07
CA PRO A 120 9.23 29.34 11.95
C PRO A 120 9.43 28.65 10.59
N GLU A 121 9.88 27.39 10.57
CA GLU A 121 10.06 26.63 9.34
C GLU A 121 8.71 26.48 8.62
N PRO A 122 8.58 26.96 7.36
CA PRO A 122 7.35 26.91 6.59
C PRO A 122 7.11 25.49 6.04
N VAL A 123 6.81 24.57 6.95
CA VAL A 123 6.74 23.15 6.65
C VAL A 123 5.50 22.75 5.84
N LEU A 124 4.43 23.52 5.95
CA LEU A 124 3.24 23.36 5.13
C LEU A 124 3.36 24.32 3.94
N THR A 125 4.01 23.85 2.88
CA THR A 125 4.17 24.64 1.65
C THR A 125 2.80 24.90 1.00
N PRO A 126 2.64 25.97 0.19
CA PRO A 126 1.38 26.26 -0.50
C PRO A 126 0.89 25.07 -1.34
N THR A 127 1.82 24.44 -2.07
CA THR A 127 1.57 23.23 -2.86
C THR A 127 1.10 22.07 -1.98
N LEU A 128 1.76 21.82 -0.85
CA LEU A 128 1.38 20.74 0.05
C LEU A 128 0.01 20.98 0.68
N LEU A 129 -0.33 22.24 1.00
CA LEU A 129 -1.66 22.64 1.46
C LEU A 129 -2.72 22.36 0.39
N GLN A 130 -2.47 22.71 -0.87
CA GLN A 130 -3.38 22.42 -1.98
C GLN A 130 -3.60 20.92 -2.15
N VAL A 131 -2.52 20.15 -2.26
CA VAL A 131 -2.56 18.68 -2.39
C VAL A 131 -3.31 18.06 -1.21
N ALA A 132 -3.00 18.46 0.02
CA ALA A 132 -3.65 17.92 1.22
C ALA A 132 -5.16 18.25 1.25
N THR A 133 -5.55 19.42 0.74
CA THR A 133 -6.96 19.83 0.63
C THR A 133 -7.71 18.99 -0.39
N GLU A 134 -7.13 18.80 -1.58
CA GLU A 134 -7.73 17.99 -2.65
C GLU A 134 -7.83 16.51 -2.27
N VAL A 135 -6.81 15.96 -1.60
CA VAL A 135 -6.82 14.59 -1.06
C VAL A 135 -7.87 14.44 0.06
N ALA A 136 -7.99 15.43 0.95
CA ALA A 136 -9.02 15.40 1.99
C ALA A 136 -10.42 15.39 1.37
N ALA A 137 -10.66 16.24 0.36
CA ALA A 137 -11.94 16.29 -0.34
C ALA A 137 -12.26 14.97 -1.05
N SER A 138 -11.29 14.41 -1.79
CA SER A 138 -11.48 13.19 -2.58
C SER A 138 -11.71 11.93 -1.74
N CYS A 139 -11.22 11.91 -0.50
CA CYS A 139 -11.29 10.76 0.41
C CYS A 139 -12.39 10.90 1.49
N ALA A 140 -13.29 11.87 1.36
CA ALA A 140 -14.28 12.22 2.39
C ALA A 140 -13.65 12.50 3.78
N GLY A 141 -12.47 13.13 3.77
CA GLY A 141 -11.60 13.41 4.90
C GLY A 141 -11.65 14.84 5.41
N THR A 142 -10.75 15.15 6.33
CA THR A 142 -10.48 16.54 6.75
C THR A 142 -9.03 16.91 6.43
N LEU A 143 -8.77 18.20 6.22
CA LEU A 143 -7.41 18.69 5.99
C LEU A 143 -6.47 18.28 7.14
N GLY A 144 -6.93 18.40 8.40
CA GLY A 144 -6.15 17.99 9.57
C GLY A 144 -5.76 16.50 9.58
N ASP A 145 -6.64 15.61 9.11
CA ASP A 145 -6.33 14.18 8.96
C ASP A 145 -5.18 13.97 7.96
N VAL A 146 -5.24 14.64 6.81
CA VAL A 146 -4.19 14.51 5.77
C VAL A 146 -2.88 15.14 6.23
N LEU A 147 -2.91 16.30 6.91
CA LEU A 147 -1.71 16.97 7.41
C LEU A 147 -0.96 16.11 8.44
N ARG A 148 -1.65 15.31 9.26
CA ARG A 148 -1.01 14.34 10.18
C ARG A 148 -0.24 13.24 9.44
N LEU A 149 -0.68 12.88 8.23
CA LEU A 149 0.00 11.89 7.40
C LEU A 149 1.16 12.53 6.63
N ALA A 150 0.94 13.74 6.12
CA ALA A 150 1.83 14.45 5.22
C ALA A 150 3.04 15.09 5.92
N VAL A 151 2.85 15.70 7.08
CA VAL A 151 3.87 16.50 7.76
C VAL A 151 4.42 15.73 8.97
N PRO A 152 5.71 15.34 8.98
CA PRO A 152 6.30 14.64 10.12
C PRO A 152 6.32 15.50 11.38
N PRO A 153 6.32 14.89 12.59
CA PRO A 153 6.51 15.60 13.85
C PRO A 153 7.84 16.37 13.86
N ARG A 154 7.83 17.55 14.50
CA ARG A 154 9.01 18.41 14.60
C ARG A 154 10.11 17.75 15.43
N HIS A 155 11.36 17.89 14.99
CA HIS A 155 12.55 17.62 15.79
C HIS A 155 13.48 18.85 15.84
N ALA A 156 13.47 19.60 16.95
CA ALA A 156 14.17 20.88 17.07
C ALA A 156 15.69 20.80 16.84
N ALA A 157 16.34 19.72 17.32
CA ALA A 157 17.77 19.52 17.12
C ALA A 157 18.14 19.33 15.64
N ALA A 158 17.23 18.77 14.83
CA ALA A 158 17.45 18.59 13.40
C ALA A 158 17.35 19.93 12.65
N GLU A 159 16.40 20.80 13.02
CA GLU A 159 16.28 22.16 12.43
C GLU A 159 17.54 22.98 12.66
N LYS A 160 18.11 22.89 13.87
CA LYS A 160 19.33 23.62 14.26
C LYS A 160 20.59 23.05 13.59
N ALA A 161 20.65 21.74 13.40
CA ALA A 161 21.83 21.07 12.85
C ALA A 161 21.95 21.21 11.32
N LEU A 162 20.83 21.38 10.61
CA LEU A 162 20.82 21.54 9.16
C LEU A 162 20.91 23.03 8.79
N ALA A 163 21.78 23.38 7.85
CA ALA A 163 21.86 24.74 7.32
C ALA A 163 20.52 25.16 6.67
N LEU A 164 20.22 26.46 6.69
CA LEU A 164 19.00 27.00 6.07
C LEU A 164 19.11 27.07 4.55
N GLN A 165 20.30 27.45 4.06
CA GLN A 165 20.58 27.49 2.63
C GLN A 165 21.19 26.16 2.18
N PRO A 166 20.76 25.64 1.00
CA PRO A 166 21.42 24.50 0.41
C PRO A 166 22.87 24.87 0.05
N PRO A 167 23.81 23.90 0.13
CA PRO A 167 25.15 24.11 -0.42
C PRO A 167 25.06 24.38 -1.93
N THR A 168 26.11 24.95 -2.52
CA THR A 168 26.21 25.09 -3.97
C THR A 168 25.92 23.73 -4.61
N PRO A 169 24.89 23.62 -5.47
CA PRO A 169 24.47 22.34 -6.00
C PRO A 169 25.61 21.76 -6.85
N ASP A 170 25.96 20.48 -6.64
CA ASP A 170 26.90 19.86 -7.57
C ASP A 170 26.28 19.86 -8.96
N PRO A 171 27.11 19.86 -10.03
CA PRO A 171 26.62 19.84 -11.40
C PRO A 171 25.48 18.84 -11.60
N LEU A 172 24.47 19.24 -12.38
CA LEU A 172 23.41 18.33 -12.75
C LEU A 172 24.03 17.09 -13.42
N PRO A 173 23.50 15.89 -13.16
CA PRO A 173 23.99 14.71 -13.84
C PRO A 173 23.78 14.91 -15.35
N THR A 174 24.74 14.48 -16.15
CA THR A 174 24.53 14.43 -17.60
C THR A 174 23.38 13.44 -17.87
N PRO A 175 22.44 13.74 -18.79
CA PRO A 175 21.39 12.80 -19.15
C PRO A 175 22.01 11.44 -19.49
N ALA A 176 21.72 10.44 -18.67
CA ALA A 176 22.27 9.11 -18.88
C ALA A 176 21.69 8.52 -20.18
N SER A 177 22.51 7.77 -20.92
CA SER A 177 21.99 6.88 -21.96
C SER A 177 20.92 5.96 -21.33
N PRO A 178 19.86 5.56 -22.06
CA PRO A 178 18.76 4.76 -21.48
C PRO A 178 19.22 3.48 -20.76
N GLY A 179 20.42 2.99 -21.09
CA GLY A 179 21.02 1.85 -20.42
C GLY A 179 20.25 0.55 -20.65
N PRO A 180 20.69 -0.56 -20.05
CA PRO A 180 20.00 -1.86 -20.16
C PRO A 180 18.60 -1.83 -19.51
N ALA A 181 18.39 -0.98 -18.49
CA ALA A 181 17.12 -0.84 -17.81
C ALA A 181 15.97 -0.38 -18.72
N TRP A 182 16.22 0.59 -19.62
CA TRP A 182 15.16 1.17 -20.47
C TRP A 182 15.25 0.83 -21.96
N SER A 183 16.44 0.47 -22.48
CA SER A 183 16.63 0.16 -23.91
C SER A 183 15.78 -1.01 -24.41
N ARG A 184 15.41 -1.94 -23.53
CA ARG A 184 14.53 -3.09 -23.84
C ARG A 184 13.06 -2.73 -24.06
N TYR A 185 12.67 -1.48 -23.79
CA TYR A 185 11.31 -0.98 -23.99
C TYR A 185 11.30 0.02 -25.15
N ALA A 186 10.47 -0.21 -26.18
CA ALA A 186 10.45 0.62 -27.38
C ALA A 186 10.22 2.11 -27.07
N ALA A 187 9.35 2.42 -26.10
CA ALA A 187 9.06 3.79 -25.66
C ALA A 187 9.98 4.28 -24.52
N GLY A 188 10.87 3.43 -23.99
CA GLY A 188 11.73 3.74 -22.84
C GLY A 188 12.69 4.90 -23.09
N PRO A 189 13.53 4.86 -24.14
CA PRO A 189 14.43 5.96 -24.48
C PRO A 189 13.71 7.30 -24.67
N ALA A 190 12.56 7.30 -25.37
CA ALA A 190 11.76 8.50 -25.57
C ALA A 190 11.19 9.05 -24.26
N TYR A 191 10.74 8.17 -23.36
CA TYR A 191 10.26 8.59 -22.04
C TYR A 191 11.35 9.28 -21.22
N LEU A 192 12.56 8.70 -21.15
CA LEU A 192 13.69 9.32 -20.43
C LEU A 192 14.15 10.64 -21.06
N ALA A 193 14.20 10.72 -22.40
CA ALA A 193 14.58 11.95 -23.09
C ALA A 193 13.62 13.10 -22.77
N ARG A 194 12.31 12.80 -22.67
CA ARG A 194 11.30 13.78 -22.26
C ARG A 194 11.50 14.25 -20.82
N LEU A 195 11.76 13.33 -19.89
CA LEU A 195 12.09 13.72 -18.50
C LEU A 195 13.32 14.62 -18.43
N ALA A 196 14.38 14.30 -19.18
CA ALA A 196 15.60 15.11 -19.25
C ALA A 196 15.39 16.48 -19.94
N ALA A 197 14.40 16.60 -20.81
CA ALA A 197 13.99 17.87 -21.40
C ALA A 197 13.10 18.71 -20.46
N GLY A 198 12.73 18.19 -19.28
CA GLY A 198 11.83 18.86 -18.34
C GLY A 198 10.34 18.70 -18.67
N ASP A 199 9.98 17.87 -19.64
CA ASP A 199 8.57 17.54 -19.95
C ASP A 199 7.93 16.70 -18.83
N SER A 200 6.61 16.57 -18.90
CA SER A 200 5.80 15.79 -17.96
C SER A 200 5.06 14.61 -18.62
N PRO A 201 5.77 13.62 -19.19
CA PRO A 201 5.12 12.43 -19.75
C PRO A 201 4.44 11.60 -18.66
N ALA A 202 3.33 10.93 -19.01
CA ALA A 202 2.58 10.10 -18.08
C ALA A 202 2.44 8.68 -18.61
N ALA A 203 2.96 7.70 -17.87
CA ALA A 203 3.11 6.32 -18.33
C ALA A 203 2.80 5.25 -17.26
N SER A 204 2.30 4.12 -17.74
CA SER A 204 2.28 2.84 -17.02
C SER A 204 3.28 1.91 -17.67
N TRP A 205 4.31 1.54 -16.91
CA TRP A 205 5.41 0.71 -17.34
C TRP A 205 5.27 -0.73 -16.82
N LEU A 206 5.33 -1.68 -17.75
CA LEU A 206 5.34 -3.11 -17.46
C LEU A 206 6.77 -3.63 -17.46
N ALA A 207 7.29 -3.86 -16.27
CA ALA A 207 8.64 -4.35 -16.10
C ALA A 207 8.76 -5.81 -16.55
N LEU A 208 9.91 -6.13 -17.16
CA LEU A 208 10.35 -7.48 -17.39
C LEU A 208 11.34 -7.92 -16.30
N PRO A 209 11.44 -9.23 -16.01
CA PRO A 209 12.51 -9.76 -15.17
C PRO A 209 13.89 -9.28 -15.67
N PRO A 210 14.86 -9.01 -14.78
CA PRO A 210 16.19 -8.61 -15.21
C PRO A 210 16.89 -9.75 -15.95
N THR A 211 17.53 -9.44 -17.07
CA THR A 211 18.51 -10.34 -17.72
C THR A 211 19.92 -10.13 -17.17
N GLU A 212 20.19 -8.90 -16.72
CA GLU A 212 21.43 -8.39 -16.14
C GLU A 212 21.05 -7.59 -14.87
N PRO A 213 21.90 -7.52 -13.83
CA PRO A 213 21.61 -6.74 -12.62
C PRO A 213 21.26 -5.28 -12.89
N GLU A 214 21.93 -4.64 -13.84
CA GLU A 214 21.75 -3.23 -14.24
C GLU A 214 20.42 -2.99 -14.98
N GLY A 215 19.73 -4.07 -15.39
CA GLY A 215 18.44 -4.04 -16.07
C GLY A 215 17.22 -4.17 -15.14
N ASP A 216 17.45 -4.32 -13.84
CA ASP A 216 16.39 -4.54 -12.85
C ASP A 216 15.52 -3.28 -12.61
N TRP A 217 14.34 -3.47 -12.04
CA TRP A 217 13.39 -2.38 -11.86
C TRP A 217 13.84 -1.25 -10.92
N PRO A 218 14.66 -1.48 -9.87
CA PRO A 218 15.18 -0.39 -9.06
C PRO A 218 16.12 0.52 -9.88
N ALA A 219 16.93 -0.08 -10.75
CA ALA A 219 17.81 0.65 -11.67
C ALA A 219 17.00 1.47 -12.69
N ALA A 220 15.87 0.94 -13.18
CA ALA A 220 14.97 1.69 -14.06
C ALA A 220 14.36 2.92 -13.37
N LEU A 221 13.90 2.79 -12.12
CA LEU A 221 13.40 3.93 -11.34
C LEU A 221 14.50 4.96 -11.06
N ALA A 222 15.71 4.50 -10.71
CA ALA A 222 16.87 5.36 -10.50
C ALA A 222 17.25 6.11 -11.79
N ALA A 223 17.23 5.46 -12.94
CA ALA A 223 17.49 6.09 -14.24
C ALA A 223 16.42 7.13 -14.60
N ALA A 224 15.14 6.90 -14.29
CA ALA A 224 14.09 7.89 -14.48
C ALA A 224 14.27 9.11 -13.57
N ALA A 225 14.65 8.90 -12.31
CA ALA A 225 14.99 9.99 -11.40
C ALA A 225 16.24 10.77 -11.86
N ALA A 226 17.27 10.07 -12.34
CA ALA A 226 18.47 10.69 -12.90
C ALA A 226 18.17 11.53 -14.15
N ALA A 227 17.33 11.03 -15.05
CA ALA A 227 16.88 11.80 -16.22
C ALA A 227 16.10 13.06 -15.80
N THR A 228 15.21 12.94 -14.82
CA THR A 228 14.44 14.08 -14.29
C THR A 228 15.37 15.13 -13.64
N LEU A 229 16.37 14.67 -12.87
CA LEU A 229 17.36 15.54 -12.24
C LEU A 229 18.26 16.21 -13.27
N ALA A 230 18.61 15.53 -14.38
CA ALA A 230 19.35 16.13 -15.48
C ALA A 230 18.58 17.29 -16.15
N GLY A 231 17.24 17.23 -16.14
CA GLY A 231 16.35 18.32 -16.55
C GLY A 231 16.18 19.42 -15.49
N GLY A 232 16.90 19.35 -14.36
CA GLY A 232 16.83 20.31 -13.26
C GLY A 232 15.62 20.16 -12.35
N ARG A 233 14.86 19.07 -12.46
CA ARG A 233 13.62 18.82 -11.70
C ARG A 233 13.80 17.68 -10.68
N GLY A 234 13.03 17.71 -9.60
CA GLY A 234 13.08 16.70 -8.53
C GLY A 234 12.21 15.47 -8.79
N SER A 235 12.30 14.45 -7.93
CA SER A 235 11.53 13.22 -8.05
C SER A 235 11.05 12.67 -6.70
N VAL A 236 9.84 12.10 -6.68
CA VAL A 236 9.30 11.32 -5.58
C VAL A 236 9.03 9.90 -6.05
N LEU A 237 9.76 8.93 -5.48
CA LEU A 237 9.63 7.51 -5.77
C LEU A 237 9.03 6.80 -4.55
N VAL A 238 7.86 6.19 -4.72
CA VAL A 238 7.17 5.46 -3.64
C VAL A 238 7.16 3.97 -3.93
N VAL A 239 7.63 3.17 -2.99
CA VAL A 239 7.63 1.71 -3.10
C VAL A 239 6.97 1.06 -1.87
N PRO A 240 6.47 -0.18 -1.97
CA PRO A 240 5.61 -0.75 -0.93
C PRO A 240 6.27 -0.87 0.45
N ASP A 241 7.51 -1.40 0.51
CA ASP A 241 8.16 -1.73 1.77
C ASP A 241 9.63 -1.26 1.89
N HIS A 242 10.22 -1.49 3.06
CA HIS A 242 11.59 -1.08 3.37
C HIS A 242 12.67 -1.81 2.56
N ARG A 243 12.43 -3.06 2.12
CA ARG A 243 13.36 -3.83 1.29
C ARG A 243 13.39 -3.26 -0.12
N ASP A 244 12.22 -2.91 -0.65
CA ASP A 244 12.11 -2.22 -1.92
C ASP A 244 12.78 -0.84 -1.85
N VAL A 245 12.59 -0.09 -0.75
CA VAL A 245 13.31 1.18 -0.54
C VAL A 245 14.82 0.95 -0.53
N ALA A 246 15.31 -0.08 0.16
CA ALA A 246 16.75 -0.36 0.21
C ALA A 246 17.33 -0.68 -1.17
N ARG A 247 16.59 -1.40 -2.02
CA ARG A 247 17.02 -1.70 -3.40
C ARG A 247 17.06 -0.44 -4.27
N VAL A 248 16.04 0.41 -4.19
CA VAL A 248 15.99 1.67 -4.95
C VAL A 248 17.02 2.66 -4.41
N ASP A 249 17.25 2.71 -3.10
CA ASP A 249 18.30 3.52 -2.47
C ASP A 249 19.71 3.15 -2.96
N ALA A 250 19.99 1.85 -3.05
CA ALA A 250 21.26 1.36 -3.62
C ALA A 250 21.40 1.78 -5.10
N ALA A 251 20.34 1.57 -5.91
CA ALA A 251 20.34 1.95 -7.31
C ALA A 251 20.46 3.48 -7.54
N LEU A 252 19.84 4.30 -6.68
CA LEU A 252 19.99 5.75 -6.70
C LEU A 252 21.41 6.18 -6.30
N THR A 253 22.01 5.53 -5.30
CA THR A 253 23.39 5.81 -4.89
C THR A 253 24.37 5.52 -6.03
N GLU A 254 24.15 4.42 -6.76
CA GLU A 254 24.94 4.06 -7.93
C GLU A 254 24.74 5.04 -9.10
N ALA A 255 23.49 5.43 -9.39
CA ALA A 255 23.17 6.28 -10.52
C ALA A 255 23.50 7.78 -10.30
N LEU A 256 23.31 8.29 -9.07
CA LEU A 256 23.42 9.71 -8.75
C LEU A 256 24.67 10.06 -7.93
N GLY A 257 25.26 9.09 -7.26
CA GLY A 257 26.28 9.30 -6.24
C GLY A 257 25.70 9.54 -4.83
N PRO A 258 26.54 9.47 -3.79
CA PRO A 258 26.11 9.62 -2.40
C PRO A 258 25.60 11.03 -2.10
N GLY A 259 24.53 11.13 -1.30
CA GLY A 259 24.01 12.40 -0.80
C GLY A 259 23.07 13.16 -1.76
N ARG A 260 22.81 12.61 -2.95
CA ARG A 260 21.96 13.22 -4.00
C ARG A 260 20.49 12.81 -3.92
N HIS A 261 20.15 11.90 -3.01
CA HIS A 261 18.79 11.50 -2.68
C HIS A 261 18.64 11.27 -1.17
N VAL A 262 17.39 11.21 -0.70
CA VAL A 262 17.09 10.82 0.68
C VAL A 262 16.06 9.70 0.74
N ARG A 263 16.15 8.90 1.79
CA ARG A 263 15.12 7.94 2.19
C ARG A 263 14.13 8.59 3.15
N LEU A 264 12.85 8.30 2.97
CA LEU A 264 11.77 8.63 3.89
C LEU A 264 10.96 7.38 4.26
N THR A 265 11.36 6.74 5.36
CA THR A 265 10.77 5.52 5.90
C THR A 265 10.54 5.63 7.40
N ALA A 266 9.66 4.79 7.93
CA ALA A 266 9.27 4.85 9.35
C ALA A 266 10.35 4.32 10.31
N ASP A 267 11.25 3.46 9.81
CA ASP A 267 12.33 2.79 10.55
C ASP A 267 13.57 3.68 10.80
N GLN A 268 13.71 4.82 10.11
CA GLN A 268 14.84 5.75 10.27
C GLN A 268 14.89 6.47 11.64
N GLY A 269 13.88 6.28 12.48
CA GLY A 269 13.72 7.02 13.73
C GLY A 269 13.27 8.49 13.52
N PRO A 270 12.67 9.14 14.53
CA PRO A 270 12.03 10.44 14.36
C PRO A 270 12.99 11.56 13.91
N GLN A 271 14.20 11.61 14.48
CA GLN A 271 15.18 12.64 14.17
C GLN A 271 15.68 12.53 12.73
N ALA A 272 16.16 11.35 12.29
CA ALA A 272 16.73 11.21 10.96
C ALA A 272 15.67 11.39 9.88
N ARG A 273 14.44 10.89 10.10
CA ARG A 273 13.31 11.12 9.20
C ARG A 273 12.98 12.62 9.05
N TYR A 274 12.95 13.37 10.16
CA TYR A 274 12.69 14.81 10.08
C TYR A 274 13.84 15.57 9.41
N THR A 275 15.10 15.19 9.67
CA THR A 275 16.27 15.75 8.97
C THR A 275 16.20 15.49 7.46
N ALA A 276 15.85 14.27 7.04
CA ALA A 276 15.70 13.94 5.62
C ALA A 276 14.58 14.76 4.96
N TRP A 277 13.45 14.91 5.66
CA TRP A 277 12.34 15.73 5.19
C TRP A 277 12.72 17.22 5.08
N LEU A 278 13.49 17.76 6.04
CA LEU A 278 14.01 19.13 5.96
C LEU A 278 15.01 19.34 4.83
N LYS A 279 15.88 18.35 4.55
CA LYS A 279 16.79 18.42 3.39
C LYS A 279 16.01 18.61 2.09
N VAL A 280 14.87 17.94 1.97
CA VAL A 280 14.00 18.06 0.80
C VAL A 280 13.30 19.43 0.79
N LEU A 281 12.67 19.81 1.91
CA LEU A 281 11.98 21.10 2.03
C LEU A 281 12.88 22.30 1.70
N ARG A 282 14.12 22.28 2.18
CA ARG A 282 15.11 23.35 1.99
C ARG A 282 15.89 23.24 0.68
N GLY A 283 15.55 22.28 -0.18
CA GLY A 283 16.20 22.10 -1.49
C GLY A 283 17.64 21.59 -1.44
N HIS A 284 18.11 21.01 -0.33
CA HIS A 284 19.41 20.35 -0.27
C HIS A 284 19.45 19.08 -1.12
N VAL A 285 18.29 18.43 -1.28
CA VAL A 285 18.12 17.20 -2.05
C VAL A 285 16.77 17.24 -2.76
N SER A 286 16.75 16.92 -4.05
CA SER A 286 15.54 16.94 -4.88
C SER A 286 15.01 15.55 -5.25
N VAL A 287 15.70 14.47 -4.87
CA VAL A 287 15.26 13.09 -5.13
C VAL A 287 14.92 12.38 -3.82
N VAL A 288 13.71 11.82 -3.77
CA VAL A 288 13.18 11.13 -2.59
C VAL A 288 12.77 9.71 -2.97
N VAL A 289 13.17 8.75 -2.16
CA VAL A 289 12.62 7.40 -2.16
C VAL A 289 12.01 7.08 -0.80
N GLY A 290 10.86 6.42 -0.75
CA GLY A 290 10.30 5.98 0.51
C GLY A 290 9.06 5.11 0.35
N THR A 291 8.39 4.87 1.47
CA THR A 291 7.08 4.18 1.49
C THR A 291 5.95 5.20 1.41
N ARG A 292 4.69 4.80 1.67
CA ARG A 292 3.48 5.63 1.55
C ARG A 292 3.63 7.11 1.92
N ALA A 293 4.20 7.41 3.09
CA ALA A 293 4.29 8.78 3.60
C ALA A 293 5.21 9.68 2.76
N ALA A 294 6.13 9.11 1.98
CA ALA A 294 6.99 9.86 1.06
C ALA A 294 6.21 10.50 -0.09
N ALA A 295 4.98 10.04 -0.38
CA ALA A 295 4.11 10.66 -1.38
C ALA A 295 3.86 12.15 -1.12
N PHE A 296 3.97 12.61 0.14
CA PHE A 296 3.80 14.02 0.54
C PHE A 296 5.12 14.80 0.67
N ALA A 297 6.26 14.24 0.27
CA ALA A 297 7.55 14.90 0.41
C ALA A 297 7.59 16.22 -0.40
N PRO A 298 7.97 17.37 0.22
CA PRO A 298 7.89 18.69 -0.40
C PRO A 298 9.10 18.97 -1.31
N VAL A 299 9.27 18.14 -2.34
CA VAL A 299 10.35 18.26 -3.32
C VAL A 299 10.20 19.56 -4.12
N CYS A 300 11.24 20.40 -4.11
CA CYS A 300 11.31 21.58 -4.97
C CYS A 300 11.35 21.19 -6.45
N ASP A 301 10.65 21.95 -7.29
CA ASP A 301 10.58 21.75 -8.75
C ASP A 301 10.28 20.29 -9.14
N LEU A 302 9.26 19.68 -8.52
CA LEU A 302 8.89 18.29 -8.74
C LEU A 302 8.67 18.01 -10.24
N GLY A 303 9.46 17.08 -10.79
CA GLY A 303 9.42 16.67 -12.20
C GLY A 303 8.91 15.27 -12.45
N LEU A 304 8.97 14.39 -11.44
CA LEU A 304 8.51 13.01 -11.56
C LEU A 304 7.88 12.54 -10.26
N VAL A 305 6.69 11.97 -10.37
CA VAL A 305 6.15 11.05 -9.37
C VAL A 305 6.17 9.64 -9.93
N ALA A 306 6.69 8.70 -9.16
CA ALA A 306 6.69 7.30 -9.54
C ALA A 306 6.26 6.43 -8.37
N TRP A 307 5.54 5.35 -8.65
CA TRP A 307 5.32 4.30 -7.68
C TRP A 307 5.46 2.91 -8.28
N TRP A 308 5.89 1.99 -7.43
CA TRP A 308 6.07 0.59 -7.79
C TRP A 308 4.95 -0.27 -7.20
N ASP A 309 4.44 -1.16 -8.04
CA ASP A 309 3.52 -2.22 -7.70
C ASP A 309 2.20 -1.72 -7.09
N ASP A 310 1.41 -1.03 -7.93
CA ASP A 310 0.16 -0.36 -7.56
C ASP A 310 -0.85 -1.23 -6.79
N GLY A 311 -0.81 -2.54 -6.97
CA GLY A 311 -1.69 -3.50 -6.28
C GLY A 311 -1.20 -3.93 -4.90
N ASP A 312 -0.07 -3.42 -4.38
CA ASP A 312 0.37 -3.76 -3.02
C ASP A 312 -0.48 -3.06 -1.95
N ASP A 313 -0.98 -3.83 -0.98
CA ASP A 313 -1.83 -3.34 0.11
C ASP A 313 -1.07 -2.39 1.07
N LEU A 314 0.26 -2.42 1.05
CA LEU A 314 1.07 -1.45 1.76
C LEU A 314 1.03 -0.05 1.13
N LEU A 315 0.41 0.14 -0.04
CA LEU A 315 0.17 1.46 -0.65
C LEU A 315 -1.18 2.09 -0.23
N ASP A 316 -2.08 1.32 0.37
CA ASP A 316 -3.31 1.81 1.00
C ASP A 316 -2.98 2.39 2.39
N GLU A 317 -3.32 3.65 2.70
CA GLU A 317 -3.13 4.18 4.05
C GLU A 317 -4.21 3.64 5.01
N PRO A 318 -3.84 2.96 6.13
CA PRO A 318 -4.81 2.43 7.09
C PRO A 318 -5.42 3.48 8.01
N ARG A 319 -4.90 4.70 8.07
CA ARG A 319 -5.44 5.80 8.89
C ARG A 319 -6.33 6.71 8.05
N ALA A 320 -7.36 7.26 8.67
CA ALA A 320 -8.24 8.22 7.99
C ALA A 320 -7.42 9.38 7.38
N PRO A 321 -7.76 9.84 6.16
CA PRO A 321 -8.95 9.48 5.38
C PRO A 321 -8.74 8.30 4.40
N TYR A 322 -7.76 7.44 4.67
CA TYR A 322 -7.46 6.23 3.89
C TYR A 322 -7.05 6.45 2.43
N PRO A 323 -6.24 7.47 2.10
CA PRO A 323 -5.83 7.70 0.72
C PRO A 323 -4.94 6.56 0.21
N HIS A 324 -5.11 6.20 -1.07
CA HIS A 324 -4.15 5.36 -1.78
C HIS A 324 -3.01 6.22 -2.33
N VAL A 325 -1.77 5.70 -2.33
CA VAL A 325 -0.58 6.44 -2.84
C VAL A 325 -0.77 6.95 -4.26
N ARG A 326 -1.28 6.11 -5.17
CA ARG A 326 -1.61 6.51 -6.56
C ARG A 326 -2.40 7.81 -6.60
N ASP A 327 -3.46 7.91 -5.81
CA ASP A 327 -4.38 9.04 -5.88
C ASP A 327 -3.71 10.32 -5.37
N VAL A 328 -2.87 10.21 -4.32
CA VAL A 328 -2.03 11.32 -3.84
C VAL A 328 -1.05 11.76 -4.92
N LEU A 329 -0.32 10.83 -5.54
CA LEU A 329 0.69 11.15 -6.54
C LEU A 329 0.06 11.72 -7.83
N LEU A 330 -1.12 11.25 -8.25
CA LEU A 330 -1.83 11.82 -9.40
C LEU A 330 -2.33 13.24 -9.14
N VAL A 331 -2.80 13.54 -7.91
CA VAL A 331 -3.12 14.92 -7.50
C VAL A 331 -1.87 15.78 -7.58
N ARG A 332 -0.74 15.31 -7.03
CA ARG A 332 0.54 16.02 -7.09
C ARG A 332 1.00 16.28 -8.52
N ALA A 333 0.96 15.26 -9.37
CA ALA A 333 1.36 15.38 -10.77
C ALA A 333 0.55 16.46 -11.50
N ARG A 334 -0.77 16.54 -11.24
CA ARG A 334 -1.61 17.60 -11.80
C ARG A 334 -1.27 18.98 -11.24
N VAL A 335 -1.17 19.11 -9.91
CA VAL A 335 -0.94 20.41 -9.24
C VAL A 335 0.45 20.98 -9.55
N GLU A 336 1.47 20.13 -9.56
CA GLU A 336 2.87 20.51 -9.75
C GLU A 336 3.34 20.35 -11.21
N GLY A 337 2.47 19.88 -12.10
CA GLY A 337 2.79 19.62 -13.49
C GLY A 337 3.92 18.61 -13.65
N ALA A 338 3.95 17.54 -12.85
CA ALA A 338 5.01 16.53 -12.87
C ALA A 338 4.68 15.33 -13.80
N ALA A 339 5.72 14.67 -14.30
CA ALA A 339 5.62 13.40 -14.99
C ALA A 339 5.09 12.29 -14.07
N VAL A 340 4.50 11.25 -14.65
CA VAL A 340 3.91 10.12 -13.92
C VAL A 340 4.48 8.81 -14.41
N LEU A 341 4.95 7.96 -13.48
CA LEU A 341 5.35 6.59 -13.77
C LEU A 341 4.74 5.59 -12.79
N SER A 342 3.80 4.77 -13.27
CA SER A 342 3.34 3.58 -12.56
C SER A 342 4.12 2.37 -13.05
N GLY A 343 4.96 1.77 -12.21
CA GLY A 343 5.76 0.60 -12.54
C GLY A 343 5.25 -0.68 -11.88
N GLY A 344 5.34 -1.81 -12.57
CA GLY A 344 5.09 -3.12 -11.97
C GLY A 344 5.29 -4.25 -12.96
N PHE A 345 5.36 -5.49 -12.47
CA PHE A 345 5.31 -6.68 -13.34
C PHE A 345 3.90 -6.95 -13.88
N THR A 346 2.90 -6.37 -13.23
CA THR A 346 1.49 -6.42 -13.64
C THR A 346 0.90 -5.01 -13.61
N ARG A 347 -0.35 -4.88 -14.02
CA ARG A 347 -1.11 -3.64 -13.98
C ARG A 347 -2.44 -3.90 -13.27
N THR A 348 -2.80 -3.04 -12.32
CA THR A 348 -4.12 -3.10 -11.67
C THR A 348 -5.21 -2.63 -12.62
N VAL A 349 -6.45 -3.04 -12.37
CA VAL A 349 -7.62 -2.58 -13.11
C VAL A 349 -7.78 -1.05 -13.01
N ALA A 350 -7.41 -0.45 -11.87
CA ALA A 350 -7.42 1.01 -11.68
C ALA A 350 -6.42 1.73 -12.61
N VAL A 351 -5.17 1.24 -12.71
CA VAL A 351 -4.19 1.80 -13.64
C VAL A 351 -4.58 1.51 -15.09
N GLN A 352 -5.18 0.35 -15.37
CA GLN A 352 -5.69 0.04 -16.70
C GLN A 352 -6.79 1.01 -17.16
N GLN A 353 -7.68 1.42 -16.25
CA GLN A 353 -8.69 2.45 -16.55
C GLN A 353 -8.05 3.79 -16.93
N LEU A 354 -6.96 4.19 -16.25
CA LEU A 354 -6.21 5.41 -16.60
C LEU A 354 -5.55 5.31 -17.98
N VAL A 355 -5.07 4.12 -18.35
CA VAL A 355 -4.50 3.87 -19.69
C VAL A 355 -5.59 3.92 -20.76
N GLU A 356 -6.73 3.27 -20.54
CA GLU A 356 -7.87 3.25 -21.48
C GLU A 356 -8.47 4.65 -21.66
N ALA A 357 -8.53 5.45 -20.58
CA ALA A 357 -8.95 6.86 -20.63
C ALA A 357 -7.90 7.79 -21.27
N GLY A 358 -6.72 7.28 -21.62
CA GLY A 358 -5.65 8.06 -22.23
C GLY A 358 -4.90 8.99 -21.26
N ALA A 359 -5.08 8.85 -19.94
CA ALA A 359 -4.32 9.59 -18.94
C ALA A 359 -2.89 9.04 -18.79
N LEU A 360 -2.68 7.75 -19.04
CA LEU A 360 -1.36 7.12 -19.06
C LEU A 360 -1.10 6.44 -20.41
N ARG A 361 0.15 6.43 -20.87
CA ARG A 361 0.60 5.63 -22.03
C ARG A 361 1.28 4.34 -21.55
N THR A 362 1.13 3.25 -22.30
CA THR A 362 1.80 1.98 -21.95
C THR A 362 3.25 2.02 -22.40
N ILE A 363 4.18 1.70 -21.50
CA ILE A 363 5.57 1.34 -21.82
C ILE A 363 5.72 -0.15 -21.55
N ALA A 364 5.95 -0.93 -22.60
CA ALA A 364 6.12 -2.37 -22.53
C ALA A 364 7.17 -2.83 -23.55
N ALA A 365 7.72 -4.02 -23.34
CA ALA A 365 8.63 -4.62 -24.30
C ALA A 365 7.83 -5.21 -25.46
N THR A 366 8.43 -5.25 -26.66
CA THR A 366 7.80 -5.86 -27.84
C THR A 366 7.76 -7.37 -27.75
N THR A 367 8.74 -8.00 -27.09
CA THR A 367 8.79 -9.46 -26.87
C THR A 367 9.24 -9.78 -25.45
N ALA A 368 8.40 -10.50 -24.70
CA ALA A 368 8.75 -11.06 -23.40
C ALA A 368 9.36 -12.48 -23.50
N ARG A 369 9.22 -13.15 -24.66
CA ARG A 369 9.68 -14.53 -24.85
C ARG A 369 11.18 -14.67 -24.61
N GLY A 370 11.56 -15.69 -23.84
CA GLY A 370 12.96 -15.96 -23.47
C GLY A 370 13.42 -15.18 -22.23
N VAL A 371 12.93 -13.96 -22.01
CA VAL A 371 13.27 -13.12 -20.84
C VAL A 371 12.47 -13.52 -19.60
N VAL A 372 11.23 -13.96 -19.78
CA VAL A 372 10.36 -14.44 -18.70
C VAL A 372 10.54 -15.94 -18.51
N PRO A 373 10.33 -16.48 -17.29
CA PRO A 373 10.42 -17.92 -17.06
C PRO A 373 9.39 -18.67 -17.89
N ARG A 374 9.71 -19.91 -18.27
CA ARG A 374 8.75 -20.78 -18.95
C ARG A 374 7.70 -21.23 -17.95
N VAL A 375 6.45 -20.84 -18.17
CA VAL A 375 5.33 -21.19 -17.29
C VAL A 375 4.76 -22.57 -17.66
N GLN A 376 4.60 -23.41 -16.65
CA GLN A 376 3.92 -24.70 -16.73
C GLN A 376 2.81 -24.75 -15.67
N VAL A 377 1.69 -25.40 -16.00
CA VAL A 377 0.58 -25.58 -15.07
C VAL A 377 0.49 -27.04 -14.66
N ALA A 378 0.54 -27.28 -13.36
CA ALA A 378 0.28 -28.56 -12.73
C ALA A 378 -1.12 -28.51 -12.10
N GLY A 379 -2.05 -29.32 -12.60
CA GLY A 379 -3.45 -29.27 -12.22
C GLY A 379 -3.80 -29.68 -10.79
N GLU A 380 -5.08 -29.57 -10.46
CA GLU A 380 -5.65 -30.17 -9.25
C GLU A 380 -5.78 -31.70 -9.41
N GLY A 381 -5.12 -32.45 -8.52
CA GLY A 381 -5.24 -33.90 -8.43
C GLY A 381 -3.92 -34.64 -8.70
N ALA A 382 -3.83 -35.85 -8.15
CA ALA A 382 -2.70 -36.73 -8.36
C ALA A 382 -2.68 -37.18 -9.83
N GLU A 383 -1.78 -36.61 -10.65
CA GLU A 383 -1.13 -37.45 -11.65
C GLU A 383 -0.64 -38.69 -10.90
N VAL A 384 -0.91 -39.91 -11.40
CA VAL A 384 -0.48 -41.14 -10.72
C VAL A 384 1.02 -41.03 -10.40
N GLU A 385 1.32 -40.76 -9.14
CA GLU A 385 2.66 -40.45 -8.65
C GLU A 385 3.48 -41.73 -8.71
N ARG A 386 4.28 -41.87 -9.77
CA ARG A 386 5.15 -43.03 -9.97
C ARG A 386 6.41 -42.99 -9.08
N ASP A 387 6.70 -41.84 -8.47
CA ASP A 387 7.87 -41.62 -7.60
C ASP A 387 7.46 -41.51 -6.11
N PRO A 388 7.88 -42.45 -5.24
CA PRO A 388 7.60 -42.43 -3.82
C PRO A 388 8.08 -41.17 -3.08
N ALA A 389 9.16 -40.54 -3.55
CA ALA A 389 9.70 -39.32 -2.94
C ALA A 389 8.81 -38.10 -3.22
N ALA A 390 8.29 -37.98 -4.45
CA ALA A 390 7.32 -36.95 -4.81
C ALA A 390 6.00 -37.07 -4.02
N ALA A 391 5.53 -38.31 -3.81
CA ALA A 391 4.35 -38.61 -3.01
C ALA A 391 4.52 -38.20 -1.53
N SER A 392 5.74 -38.30 -1.00
CA SER A 392 6.07 -37.88 0.37
C SER A 392 6.15 -36.36 0.55
N ALA A 393 6.51 -35.63 -0.52
CA ALA A 393 6.62 -34.17 -0.55
C ALA A 393 5.30 -33.46 -0.93
N HIS A 394 4.29 -34.24 -1.35
CA HIS A 394 3.01 -33.74 -1.84
C HIS A 394 3.14 -32.72 -2.99
N LEU A 395 4.17 -32.91 -3.84
CA LEU A 395 4.40 -32.09 -5.02
C LEU A 395 3.92 -32.82 -6.28
N PRO A 396 3.19 -32.15 -7.19
CA PRO A 396 2.89 -32.72 -8.50
C PRO A 396 4.16 -33.20 -9.22
N SER A 397 4.06 -34.29 -10.00
CA SER A 397 5.23 -34.92 -10.66
C SER A 397 6.03 -33.96 -11.54
N ILE A 398 5.37 -32.97 -12.17
CA ILE A 398 6.05 -31.92 -12.92
C ILE A 398 6.81 -30.94 -12.01
N ALA A 399 6.22 -30.51 -10.89
CA ALA A 399 6.86 -29.63 -9.92
C ALA A 399 8.09 -30.29 -9.29
N TRP A 400 7.98 -31.58 -8.95
CA TRP A 400 9.08 -32.39 -8.44
C TRP A 400 10.26 -32.47 -9.42
N ARG A 401 10.00 -32.89 -10.67
CA ARG A 401 11.03 -33.01 -11.70
C ARG A 401 11.70 -31.68 -12.01
N THR A 402 10.91 -30.60 -12.09
CA THR A 402 11.41 -29.25 -12.33
C THR A 402 12.32 -28.81 -11.18
N ALA A 403 11.91 -29.02 -9.92
CA ALA A 403 12.74 -28.67 -8.77
C ALA A 403 14.06 -29.46 -8.74
N LYS A 404 14.00 -30.78 -8.95
CA LYS A 404 15.18 -31.64 -8.98
C LYS A 404 16.19 -31.21 -10.04
N ALA A 405 15.74 -30.96 -11.27
CA ALA A 405 16.60 -30.49 -12.35
C ALA A 405 17.15 -29.08 -12.09
N ALA A 406 16.34 -28.18 -11.53
CA ALA A 406 16.75 -26.81 -11.26
C ALA A 406 17.80 -26.72 -10.13
N LEU A 407 17.74 -27.62 -9.14
CA LEU A 407 18.71 -27.70 -8.05
C LEU A 407 20.13 -28.06 -8.53
N GLU A 408 20.30 -28.62 -9.72
CA GLU A 408 21.61 -28.81 -10.34
C GLU A 408 22.24 -27.48 -10.80
N GLN A 409 21.44 -26.42 -10.96
CA GLN A 409 21.82 -25.15 -11.58
C GLN A 409 21.69 -23.93 -10.66
N GLY A 410 21.04 -24.07 -9.50
CA GLY A 410 20.88 -22.97 -8.55
C GLY A 410 19.71 -23.15 -7.58
N PRO A 411 19.31 -22.08 -6.88
CA PRO A 411 18.25 -22.14 -5.89
C PRO A 411 16.87 -22.28 -6.54
N VAL A 412 15.94 -22.92 -5.83
CA VAL A 412 14.54 -23.08 -6.21
C VAL A 412 13.66 -22.37 -5.20
N LEU A 413 12.84 -21.43 -5.69
CA LEU A 413 11.83 -20.74 -4.88
C LEU A 413 10.57 -21.60 -4.80
N VAL A 414 10.04 -21.78 -3.59
CA VAL A 414 8.74 -22.43 -3.35
C VAL A 414 7.85 -21.43 -2.63
N GLN A 415 6.91 -20.83 -3.37
CA GLN A 415 5.92 -19.91 -2.81
C GLN A 415 4.75 -20.71 -2.24
N VAL A 416 4.44 -20.48 -0.96
CA VAL A 416 3.34 -21.15 -0.24
C VAL A 416 2.38 -20.11 0.34
N PRO A 417 1.05 -20.29 0.27
CA PRO A 417 0.09 -19.31 0.79
C PRO A 417 0.33 -18.95 2.27
N ARG A 418 0.00 -17.70 2.63
CA ARG A 418 0.18 -17.18 4.00
C ARG A 418 -0.61 -18.00 5.04
N ARG A 419 -0.11 -18.09 6.28
CA ARG A 419 -0.92 -18.56 7.42
C ARG A 419 -2.06 -17.54 7.64
N GLY A 420 -3.30 -17.99 7.52
CA GLY A 420 -4.47 -17.11 7.64
C GLY A 420 -5.34 -17.03 6.39
N TYR A 421 -4.87 -17.56 5.24
CA TYR A 421 -5.82 -18.05 4.24
C TYR A 421 -6.78 -19.00 4.97
N LEU A 422 -8.07 -18.67 4.98
CA LEU A 422 -9.06 -19.44 5.71
C LEU A 422 -8.95 -20.92 5.28
N PRO A 423 -9.01 -21.86 6.23
CA PRO A 423 -8.83 -23.28 5.92
C PRO A 423 -9.91 -23.71 4.94
N SER A 424 -9.55 -23.79 3.66
CA SER A 424 -10.40 -24.48 2.71
C SER A 424 -10.38 -25.95 3.07
N LEU A 425 -11.49 -26.59 2.78
CA LEU A 425 -11.60 -28.03 2.93
C LEU A 425 -11.21 -28.69 1.62
N SER A 426 -10.41 -29.74 1.73
CA SER A 426 -10.13 -30.67 0.64
C SER A 426 -10.59 -32.06 1.05
N CYS A 427 -10.82 -32.94 0.08
CA CYS A 427 -11.03 -34.34 0.38
C CYS A 427 -9.76 -34.96 0.99
N GLN A 428 -9.92 -35.78 2.03
CA GLN A 428 -8.80 -36.47 2.65
C GLN A 428 -8.06 -37.43 1.70
N THR A 429 -8.82 -38.07 0.81
CA THR A 429 -8.35 -39.08 -0.16
C THR A 429 -7.77 -38.44 -1.42
N CYS A 430 -8.59 -37.74 -2.21
CA CYS A 430 -8.22 -37.19 -3.52
C CYS A 430 -7.50 -35.83 -3.45
N ARG A 431 -7.56 -35.14 -2.29
CA ARG A 431 -7.08 -33.76 -2.08
C ARG A 431 -7.73 -32.68 -2.94
N THR A 432 -8.69 -33.03 -3.80
CA THR A 432 -9.54 -32.09 -4.52
C THR A 432 -10.21 -31.11 -3.57
N ALA A 433 -10.14 -29.82 -3.90
CA ALA A 433 -10.78 -28.76 -3.13
C ALA A 433 -12.31 -28.94 -3.12
N VAL A 434 -12.92 -28.69 -1.97
CA VAL A 434 -14.36 -28.87 -1.76
C VAL A 434 -15.09 -27.62 -2.26
N ARG A 435 -15.99 -27.81 -3.22
CA ARG A 435 -16.79 -26.76 -3.86
C ARG A 435 -18.26 -26.86 -3.46
N CYS A 436 -18.93 -25.72 -3.34
CA CYS A 436 -20.35 -25.65 -3.08
C CYS A 436 -21.13 -26.23 -4.27
N SER A 437 -22.03 -27.17 -4.02
CA SER A 437 -22.88 -27.76 -5.07
C SER A 437 -23.87 -26.77 -5.69
N HIS A 438 -24.15 -25.65 -5.02
CA HIS A 438 -25.12 -24.64 -5.47
C HIS A 438 -24.49 -23.53 -6.31
N CYS A 439 -23.42 -22.89 -5.81
CA CYS A 439 -22.79 -21.74 -6.48
C CYS A 439 -21.36 -21.99 -6.96
N GLY A 440 -20.81 -23.19 -6.75
CA GLY A 440 -19.41 -23.50 -7.07
C GLY A 440 -18.38 -22.88 -6.11
N GLY A 441 -18.80 -22.04 -5.16
CA GLY A 441 -17.90 -21.32 -4.26
C GLY A 441 -17.11 -22.21 -3.29
N PRO A 442 -16.01 -21.68 -2.73
CA PRO A 442 -15.13 -22.42 -1.83
C PRO A 442 -15.84 -22.71 -0.50
N VAL A 443 -15.57 -23.90 0.03
CA VAL A 443 -16.12 -24.36 1.30
C VAL A 443 -15.03 -24.32 2.36
N ALA A 444 -15.32 -23.70 3.50
CA ALA A 444 -14.39 -23.55 4.60
C ALA A 444 -15.08 -23.66 5.96
N LEU A 445 -14.28 -23.79 7.00
CA LEU A 445 -14.72 -23.75 8.40
C LEU A 445 -14.56 -22.32 8.95
N SER A 446 -15.60 -21.78 9.59
CA SER A 446 -15.48 -20.49 10.32
C SER A 446 -14.77 -20.65 11.67
N SER A 447 -14.80 -21.84 12.27
CA SER A 447 -14.05 -22.21 13.48
C SER A 447 -13.80 -23.73 13.50
N ARG A 448 -12.93 -24.23 14.39
CA ARG A 448 -12.65 -25.68 14.52
C ARG A 448 -13.89 -26.54 14.81
N ARG A 449 -14.97 -25.95 15.33
CA ARG A 449 -16.21 -26.65 15.69
C ARG A 449 -17.40 -26.27 14.80
N ALA A 450 -17.24 -25.32 13.88
CA ALA A 450 -18.31 -24.91 12.99
C ALA A 450 -18.57 -25.97 11.93
N GLU A 451 -19.79 -25.99 11.38
CA GLU A 451 -20.08 -26.81 10.20
C GLU A 451 -19.40 -26.19 8.95
N PRO A 452 -18.90 -27.03 8.03
CA PRO A 452 -18.44 -26.57 6.72
C PRO A 452 -19.52 -25.76 6.01
N ALA A 453 -19.19 -24.56 5.54
CA ALA A 453 -20.13 -23.74 4.78
C ALA A 453 -19.45 -23.07 3.58
N CYS A 454 -20.24 -22.84 2.53
CA CYS A 454 -19.81 -22.06 1.39
C CYS A 454 -19.54 -20.62 1.81
N ARG A 455 -18.38 -20.07 1.42
CA ARG A 455 -18.00 -18.69 1.77
C ARG A 455 -18.72 -17.61 0.98
N TRP A 456 -19.25 -17.94 -0.19
CA TRP A 456 -19.98 -16.99 -1.02
C TRP A 456 -21.46 -16.91 -0.67
N CYS A 457 -22.17 -18.03 -0.62
CA CYS A 457 -23.61 -18.06 -0.36
C CYS A 457 -24.01 -18.45 1.07
N GLY A 458 -23.05 -18.77 1.95
CA GLY A 458 -23.31 -19.14 3.35
C GLY A 458 -23.93 -20.53 3.55
N ARG A 459 -24.20 -21.28 2.49
CA ARG A 459 -24.87 -22.58 2.58
C ARG A 459 -23.96 -23.65 3.18
N GLY A 460 -24.45 -24.34 4.22
CA GLY A 460 -23.77 -25.48 4.85
C GLY A 460 -23.55 -26.64 3.88
N VAL A 461 -22.41 -27.30 4.02
CA VAL A 461 -22.07 -28.54 3.32
C VAL A 461 -22.30 -29.68 4.30
N GLY A 462 -23.43 -30.38 4.10
CA GLY A 462 -23.82 -31.54 4.90
C GLY A 462 -22.94 -32.75 4.63
N ARG A 463 -23.52 -33.88 4.20
CA ARG A 463 -22.73 -35.08 3.86
C ARG A 463 -21.86 -34.82 2.63
N PHE A 464 -20.54 -34.83 2.82
CA PHE A 464 -19.56 -34.64 1.75
C PHE A 464 -19.27 -35.95 1.01
N GLU A 465 -19.14 -35.86 -0.33
CA GLU A 465 -18.64 -36.92 -1.20
C GLU A 465 -17.76 -36.29 -2.30
N CYS A 466 -16.48 -36.67 -2.39
CA CYS A 466 -15.54 -36.14 -3.38
C CYS A 466 -16.02 -36.52 -4.79
N ARG A 467 -16.34 -35.53 -5.63
CA ARG A 467 -16.75 -35.76 -7.03
C ARG A 467 -15.67 -36.42 -7.90
N GLN A 468 -14.41 -36.44 -7.43
CA GLN A 468 -13.28 -37.01 -8.15
C GLN A 468 -12.92 -38.43 -7.71
N CYS A 469 -13.14 -38.82 -6.44
CA CYS A 469 -12.77 -40.16 -5.95
C CYS A 469 -13.83 -40.87 -5.09
N GLY A 470 -14.98 -40.24 -4.81
CA GLY A 470 -16.01 -40.76 -3.92
C GLY A 470 -15.67 -40.72 -2.42
N GLY A 471 -14.48 -40.23 -2.03
CA GLY A 471 -14.07 -40.11 -0.63
C GLY A 471 -15.01 -39.22 0.19
N ARG A 472 -15.34 -39.64 1.40
CA ARG A 472 -16.33 -38.97 2.27
C ARG A 472 -15.73 -38.15 3.42
N GLU A 473 -14.42 -38.22 3.57
CA GLU A 473 -13.70 -37.52 4.64
C GLU A 473 -13.16 -36.18 4.14
N LEU A 474 -13.34 -35.16 4.98
CA LEU A 474 -12.84 -33.81 4.78
C LEU A 474 -11.58 -33.61 5.60
N ARG A 475 -10.61 -32.90 5.05
CA ARG A 475 -9.44 -32.40 5.79
C ARG A 475 -9.36 -30.89 5.64
N SER A 476 -8.85 -30.23 6.67
CA SER A 476 -8.39 -28.85 6.54
C SER A 476 -7.05 -28.84 5.82
N SER A 477 -6.99 -28.16 4.68
CA SER A 477 -5.75 -27.92 3.94
C SER A 477 -5.19 -26.56 4.33
N VAL A 478 -4.41 -26.52 5.41
CA VAL A 478 -3.42 -25.45 5.61
C VAL A 478 -2.12 -26.11 6.05
N VAL A 479 -1.28 -26.48 5.08
CA VAL A 479 0.11 -26.85 5.35
C VAL A 479 0.89 -25.54 5.44
N GLY A 480 1.11 -25.03 6.64
CA GLY A 480 1.87 -23.80 6.80
C GLY A 480 3.32 -23.97 6.34
N ALA A 481 3.96 -22.90 5.87
CA ALA A 481 5.32 -22.88 5.32
C ALA A 481 6.37 -23.71 6.09
N ARG A 482 6.32 -23.70 7.43
CA ARG A 482 7.22 -24.51 8.29
C ARG A 482 7.06 -26.02 8.08
N ARG A 483 5.82 -26.50 7.92
CA ARG A 483 5.52 -27.90 7.66
C ARG A 483 5.89 -28.28 6.21
N THR A 484 5.63 -27.39 5.25
CA THR A 484 6.09 -27.59 3.87
C THR A 484 7.61 -27.69 3.81
N ALA A 485 8.34 -26.87 4.57
CA ALA A 485 9.79 -26.94 4.65
C ALA A 485 10.28 -28.27 5.24
N GLU A 486 9.64 -28.79 6.29
CA GLU A 486 9.95 -30.12 6.85
C GLU A 486 9.68 -31.26 5.85
N GLU A 487 8.55 -31.20 5.13
CA GLU A 487 8.17 -32.21 4.13
C GLU A 487 9.12 -32.17 2.91
N LEU A 488 9.44 -30.97 2.40
CA LEU A 488 10.38 -30.80 1.29
C LEU A 488 11.82 -31.18 1.68
N GLY A 489 12.26 -30.86 2.89
CA GLY A 489 13.58 -31.26 3.37
C GLY A 489 13.76 -32.78 3.46
N ARG A 490 12.68 -33.52 3.76
CA ARG A 490 12.70 -34.99 3.71
C ARG A 490 12.72 -35.52 2.29
N ALA A 491 12.00 -34.87 1.38
CA ALA A 491 11.92 -35.31 0.00
C ALA A 491 13.21 -35.05 -0.77
N PHE A 492 13.92 -33.95 -0.49
CA PHE A 492 15.21 -33.61 -1.08
C PHE A 492 16.39 -33.73 -0.09
N PRO A 493 16.82 -34.96 0.29
CA PRO A 493 17.96 -35.15 1.19
C PRO A 493 19.23 -34.45 0.70
N GLY A 494 19.92 -33.77 1.60
CA GLY A 494 21.20 -33.09 1.32
C GLY A 494 21.07 -31.70 0.71
N VAL A 495 19.85 -31.21 0.43
CA VAL A 495 19.62 -29.86 -0.08
C VAL A 495 19.33 -28.91 1.09
N PRO A 496 20.07 -27.78 1.24
CA PRO A 496 19.76 -26.77 2.24
C PRO A 496 18.33 -26.22 2.07
N VAL A 497 17.62 -26.05 3.18
CA VAL A 497 16.24 -25.52 3.20
C VAL A 497 16.21 -24.22 3.98
N HIS A 498 15.80 -23.14 3.30
CA HIS A 498 15.60 -21.82 3.89
C HIS A 498 14.11 -21.50 3.96
N THR A 499 13.70 -20.81 5.01
CA THR A 499 12.31 -20.34 5.17
C THR A 499 12.30 -18.82 5.32
N SER A 500 11.41 -18.15 4.60
CA SER A 500 11.24 -16.70 4.64
C SER A 500 9.75 -16.34 4.76
N GLY A 501 9.38 -15.63 5.83
CA GLY A 501 7.96 -15.32 6.09
C GLY A 501 7.72 -14.91 7.53
N ALA A 502 6.63 -15.41 8.13
CA ALA A 502 6.26 -15.09 9.51
C ALA A 502 7.38 -15.46 10.50
N GLY A 503 8.07 -14.45 11.04
CA GLY A 503 9.20 -14.59 11.95
C GLY A 503 10.42 -13.81 11.44
N ALA A 504 11.07 -14.33 10.41
CA ALA A 504 12.19 -13.70 9.74
C ALA A 504 11.98 -13.72 8.22
N VAL A 505 12.23 -12.56 7.60
CA VAL A 505 12.20 -12.40 6.15
C VAL A 505 13.64 -12.26 5.69
N LEU A 506 14.08 -13.16 4.83
CA LEU A 506 15.40 -13.09 4.23
C LEU A 506 15.42 -11.99 3.17
N GLU A 507 16.52 -11.22 3.10
CA GLU A 507 16.69 -10.21 2.05
C GLU A 507 17.29 -10.82 0.78
N ARG A 508 18.31 -11.66 0.93
CA ARG A 508 19.06 -12.28 -0.15
C ARG A 508 19.38 -13.74 0.12
N VAL A 509 19.56 -14.50 -0.95
CA VAL A 509 20.07 -15.88 -0.94
C VAL A 509 21.17 -16.05 -2.00
N ALA A 510 22.12 -16.93 -1.74
CA ALA A 510 23.22 -17.23 -2.65
C ALA A 510 22.73 -17.94 -3.93
N ALA A 511 23.56 -17.92 -4.97
CA ALA A 511 23.29 -18.61 -6.24
C ALA A 511 23.40 -20.16 -6.17
N THR A 512 23.67 -20.73 -4.99
CA THR A 512 23.89 -22.16 -4.80
C THR A 512 22.60 -22.96 -4.68
N ALA A 513 22.69 -24.28 -4.88
CA ALA A 513 21.56 -25.20 -4.74
C ALA A 513 20.95 -25.13 -3.34
N ALA A 514 19.70 -24.67 -3.26
CA ALA A 514 18.92 -24.61 -2.03
C ALA A 514 17.42 -24.52 -2.34
N LEU A 515 16.59 -24.99 -1.41
CA LEU A 515 15.15 -24.78 -1.43
C LEU A 515 14.79 -23.58 -0.57
N VAL A 516 14.12 -22.59 -1.15
CA VAL A 516 13.70 -21.37 -0.44
C VAL A 516 12.18 -21.37 -0.35
N ILE A 517 11.63 -21.66 0.83
CA ILE A 517 10.19 -21.66 1.07
C ILE A 517 9.78 -20.26 1.55
N ALA A 518 9.01 -19.55 0.74
CA ALA A 518 8.58 -18.19 1.03
C ALA A 518 7.06 -18.05 1.02
N THR A 519 6.53 -17.21 1.90
CA THR A 519 5.13 -16.74 1.76
C THR A 519 5.05 -15.59 0.76
N PRO A 520 3.94 -15.42 0.01
CA PRO A 520 3.74 -14.30 -0.91
C PRO A 520 4.14 -12.94 -0.32
N GLY A 521 5.10 -12.28 -0.96
CA GLY A 521 5.66 -10.99 -0.54
C GLY A 521 6.83 -11.11 0.44
N ALA A 522 7.31 -12.31 0.79
CA ALA A 522 8.49 -12.52 1.64
C ALA A 522 9.64 -13.21 0.89
N GLU A 523 9.61 -13.23 -0.43
CA GLU A 523 10.62 -13.86 -1.27
C GLU A 523 11.94 -13.07 -1.21
N PRO A 524 13.08 -13.69 -0.84
CA PRO A 524 14.38 -13.04 -0.96
C PRO A 524 14.83 -12.96 -2.42
N VAL A 525 15.71 -12.01 -2.73
CA VAL A 525 16.37 -11.94 -4.04
C VAL A 525 17.51 -12.97 -4.09
N ALA A 526 17.51 -13.83 -5.10
CA ALA A 526 18.63 -14.74 -5.34
C ALA A 526 19.70 -14.10 -6.22
N GLU A 527 20.97 -14.28 -5.88
CA GLU A 527 22.08 -13.92 -6.77
C GLU A 527 21.95 -14.66 -8.11
N GLY A 528 21.87 -13.92 -9.22
CA GLY A 528 21.64 -14.50 -10.55
C GLY A 528 20.24 -15.09 -10.78
N GLY A 529 19.28 -14.84 -9.88
CA GLY A 529 17.90 -15.31 -9.98
C GLY A 529 17.70 -16.80 -9.68
N TYR A 530 16.46 -17.17 -9.38
CA TYR A 530 16.10 -18.57 -9.12
C TYR A 530 16.12 -19.40 -10.42
N ALA A 531 16.63 -20.63 -10.33
CA ALA A 531 16.61 -21.57 -11.45
C ALA A 531 15.19 -22.07 -11.74
N ALA A 532 14.36 -22.22 -10.70
CA ALA A 532 12.93 -22.46 -10.86
C ALA A 532 12.12 -21.83 -9.72
N CYS A 533 10.84 -21.58 -10.00
CA CYS A 533 9.85 -21.18 -9.02
C CYS A 533 8.65 -22.13 -9.03
N LEU A 534 8.27 -22.64 -7.86
CA LEU A 534 7.07 -23.45 -7.66
C LEU A 534 6.05 -22.59 -6.91
N LEU A 535 4.90 -22.34 -7.52
CA LEU A 535 3.77 -21.66 -6.89
C LEU A 535 2.79 -22.71 -6.41
N LEU A 536 2.77 -22.98 -5.10
CA LEU A 536 1.91 -24.02 -4.53
C LEU A 536 0.53 -23.47 -4.17
N ASP A 537 -0.47 -24.35 -4.25
CA ASP A 537 -1.84 -24.09 -3.83
C ASP A 537 -2.47 -22.85 -4.50
N ALA A 538 -2.37 -22.74 -5.84
CA ALA A 538 -2.92 -21.63 -6.61
C ALA A 538 -4.40 -21.33 -6.30
N TRP A 539 -5.21 -22.38 -6.06
CA TRP A 539 -6.59 -22.26 -5.62
C TRP A 539 -6.75 -21.36 -4.38
N ALA A 540 -5.79 -21.35 -3.45
CA ALA A 540 -5.90 -20.58 -2.21
C ALA A 540 -5.89 -19.08 -2.49
N SER A 541 -5.08 -18.63 -3.45
CA SER A 541 -5.05 -17.24 -3.89
C SER A 541 -6.33 -16.85 -4.65
N LEU A 542 -6.84 -17.77 -5.49
CA LEU A 542 -8.01 -17.53 -6.34
C LEU A 542 -9.35 -17.56 -5.60
N ASP A 543 -9.46 -18.38 -4.56
CA ASP A 543 -10.69 -18.58 -3.79
C ASP A 543 -10.96 -17.49 -2.74
N ARG A 544 -10.09 -16.47 -2.69
CA ARG A 544 -10.31 -15.32 -1.82
C ARG A 544 -11.66 -14.67 -2.17
N PRO A 545 -12.52 -14.39 -1.17
CA PRO A 545 -13.81 -13.75 -1.42
C PRO A 545 -13.65 -12.23 -1.58
N THR A 546 -12.68 -11.81 -2.39
CA THR A 546 -12.33 -10.40 -2.63
C THR A 546 -12.40 -10.12 -4.12
N LEU A 547 -12.88 -8.93 -4.51
CA LEU A 547 -13.03 -8.57 -5.93
C LEU A 547 -11.69 -8.60 -6.69
N ASP A 548 -10.59 -8.35 -5.99
CA ASP A 548 -9.23 -8.31 -6.51
C ASP A 548 -8.50 -9.66 -6.47
N ALA A 549 -9.16 -10.77 -6.12
CA ALA A 549 -8.52 -12.06 -5.91
C ALA A 549 -7.69 -12.52 -7.12
N GLY A 550 -8.24 -12.42 -8.33
CA GLY A 550 -7.53 -12.76 -9.57
C GLY A 550 -6.35 -11.82 -9.86
N GLU A 551 -6.55 -10.52 -9.65
CA GLU A 551 -5.50 -9.49 -9.81
C GLU A 551 -4.33 -9.73 -8.86
N GLU A 552 -4.62 -9.92 -7.57
CA GLU A 552 -3.61 -10.15 -6.53
C GLU A 552 -2.91 -11.50 -6.71
N ALA A 553 -3.62 -12.53 -7.17
CA ALA A 553 -3.01 -13.82 -7.53
C ALA A 553 -1.98 -13.64 -8.66
N LEU A 554 -2.39 -13.05 -9.78
CA LEU A 554 -1.50 -12.80 -10.93
C LEU A 554 -0.31 -11.93 -10.52
N ARG A 555 -0.55 -10.88 -9.72
CA ARG A 555 0.48 -10.00 -9.20
C ARG A 555 1.54 -10.76 -8.41
N ARG A 556 1.16 -11.57 -7.41
CA ARG A 556 2.10 -12.34 -6.59
C ARG A 556 2.84 -13.41 -7.39
N TRP A 557 2.15 -14.06 -8.34
CA TRP A 557 2.76 -15.08 -9.21
C TRP A 557 3.78 -14.48 -10.17
N THR A 558 3.45 -13.35 -10.78
CA THR A 558 4.34 -12.65 -11.71
C THR A 558 5.52 -12.02 -10.97
N ALA A 559 5.32 -11.50 -9.75
CA ALA A 559 6.41 -11.02 -8.91
C ALA A 559 7.42 -12.13 -8.56
N ALA A 560 6.94 -13.33 -8.21
CA ALA A 560 7.82 -14.49 -8.01
C ALA A 560 8.50 -14.94 -9.32
N GLY A 561 7.80 -14.89 -10.45
CA GLY A 561 8.37 -15.09 -11.78
C GLY A 561 9.44 -14.05 -12.12
N GLY A 562 9.29 -12.80 -11.65
CA GLY A 562 10.27 -11.72 -11.77
C GLY A 562 11.59 -11.96 -11.05
N LEU A 563 11.60 -12.85 -10.05
CA LEU A 563 12.81 -13.30 -9.34
C LEU A 563 13.44 -14.55 -10.00
N THR A 564 12.76 -15.15 -10.97
CA THR A 564 13.20 -16.38 -11.64
C THR A 564 13.94 -16.02 -12.92
N ARG A 565 14.97 -16.80 -13.25
CA ARG A 565 15.71 -16.67 -14.52
C ARG A 565 14.74 -16.75 -15.72
N GLY A 566 15.09 -16.08 -16.81
CA GLY A 566 14.34 -16.19 -18.06
C GLY A 566 14.43 -17.59 -18.68
N ALA A 567 13.46 -17.94 -19.53
CA ALA A 567 13.43 -19.23 -20.22
C ALA A 567 14.68 -19.48 -21.09
N ALA A 568 15.30 -18.43 -21.65
CA ALA A 568 16.56 -18.54 -22.39
C ALA A 568 17.74 -19.01 -21.52
N ALA A 569 17.70 -18.70 -20.22
CA ALA A 569 18.64 -19.17 -19.20
C ALA A 569 18.12 -20.43 -18.47
N GLY A 570 17.14 -21.14 -19.04
CA GLY A 570 16.58 -22.38 -18.49
C GLY A 570 15.50 -22.20 -17.42
N GLY A 571 15.18 -20.97 -17.02
CA GLY A 571 14.27 -20.72 -15.89
C GLY A 571 12.84 -21.22 -16.12
N GLN A 572 12.30 -21.90 -15.11
CA GLN A 572 10.96 -22.50 -15.14
C GLN A 572 10.08 -21.94 -14.00
N LEU A 573 8.79 -21.78 -14.26
CA LEU A 573 7.78 -21.47 -13.24
C LEU A 573 6.66 -22.50 -13.33
N VAL A 574 6.34 -23.15 -12.20
CA VAL A 574 5.31 -24.19 -12.14
C VAL A 574 4.17 -23.73 -11.22
N LEU A 575 3.01 -23.49 -11.80
CA LEU A 575 1.78 -23.16 -11.07
C LEU A 575 1.07 -24.46 -10.66
N CYS A 576 1.01 -24.74 -9.36
CA CYS A 576 0.44 -25.98 -8.83
C CYS A 576 -0.93 -25.74 -8.18
N GLY A 577 -1.88 -26.63 -8.46
CA GLY A 577 -3.21 -26.59 -7.83
C GLY A 577 -4.15 -25.56 -8.45
N ALA A 578 -3.96 -25.23 -9.73
CA ALA A 578 -4.96 -24.51 -10.51
C ALA A 578 -5.96 -25.52 -11.11
N PRO A 579 -7.28 -25.22 -11.16
CA PRO A 579 -8.26 -26.08 -11.80
C PRO A 579 -7.90 -26.36 -13.27
N THR A 580 -7.82 -27.63 -13.67
CA THR A 580 -7.48 -28.04 -15.05
C THR A 580 -8.68 -28.21 -15.95
N HIS A 581 -9.87 -28.37 -15.38
CA HIS A 581 -11.11 -28.58 -16.13
C HIS A 581 -11.80 -27.27 -16.53
N THR A 582 -11.32 -26.14 -16.02
CA THR A 582 -11.87 -24.81 -16.31
C THR A 582 -10.74 -23.87 -16.72
N THR A 583 -10.89 -23.25 -17.88
CA THR A 583 -9.97 -22.20 -18.31
C THR A 583 -10.21 -20.95 -17.46
N LEU A 584 -9.20 -20.55 -16.69
CA LEU A 584 -9.25 -19.33 -15.89
C LEU A 584 -8.43 -18.22 -16.56
N PRO A 585 -9.00 -17.04 -16.84
CA PRO A 585 -8.28 -15.94 -17.50
C PRO A 585 -6.96 -15.57 -16.79
N VAL A 586 -6.96 -15.54 -15.46
CA VAL A 586 -5.76 -15.27 -14.66
C VAL A 586 -4.62 -16.27 -14.91
N VAL A 587 -4.94 -17.55 -15.13
CA VAL A 587 -3.96 -18.59 -15.46
C VAL A 587 -3.46 -18.42 -16.89
N GLU A 588 -4.35 -18.13 -17.84
CA GLU A 588 -3.96 -17.83 -19.22
C GLU A 588 -3.01 -16.64 -19.31
N ALA A 589 -3.31 -15.58 -18.55
CA ALA A 589 -2.50 -14.38 -18.48
C ALA A 589 -1.09 -14.69 -17.96
N LEU A 590 -0.97 -15.52 -16.92
CA LEU A 590 0.34 -15.97 -16.43
C LEU A 590 1.09 -16.78 -17.49
N VAL A 591 0.42 -17.77 -18.12
CA VAL A 591 1.04 -18.62 -19.14
C VAL A 591 1.54 -17.82 -20.35
N ARG A 592 0.76 -16.83 -20.79
CA ARG A 592 1.11 -15.95 -21.91
C ARG A 592 2.06 -14.82 -21.51
N TRP A 593 2.25 -14.59 -20.22
CA TRP A 593 2.88 -13.40 -19.65
C TRP A 593 2.22 -12.10 -20.17
N ASP A 594 0.89 -12.06 -20.12
CA ASP A 594 0.08 -10.95 -20.61
C ASP A 594 -0.85 -10.39 -19.52
N PRO A 595 -0.30 -9.66 -18.53
CA PRO A 595 -1.09 -9.06 -17.48
C PRO A 595 -1.95 -7.89 -17.96
N VAL A 596 -1.65 -7.28 -19.12
CA VAL A 596 -2.45 -6.18 -19.68
C VAL A 596 -3.76 -6.71 -20.23
N TRP A 597 -3.71 -7.81 -20.98
CA TRP A 597 -4.91 -8.47 -21.46
C TRP A 597 -5.83 -8.84 -20.29
N PHE A 598 -5.27 -9.37 -19.21
CA PHE A 598 -6.05 -9.68 -18.01
C PHE A 598 -6.68 -8.44 -17.39
N ALA A 599 -5.91 -7.38 -17.15
CA ALA A 599 -6.42 -6.15 -16.55
C ALA A 599 -7.50 -5.48 -17.43
N ALA A 600 -7.34 -5.50 -18.76
CA ALA A 600 -8.32 -4.94 -19.69
C ALA A 600 -9.60 -5.77 -19.72
N ARG A 601 -9.49 -7.10 -19.67
CA ARG A 601 -10.63 -8.01 -19.56
C ARG A 601 -11.39 -7.80 -18.25
N GLU A 602 -10.68 -7.79 -17.13
CA GLU A 602 -11.28 -7.52 -15.81
C GLU A 602 -11.96 -6.15 -15.78
N LEU A 603 -11.35 -5.11 -16.35
CA LEU A 603 -11.97 -3.79 -16.44
C LEU A 603 -13.28 -3.82 -17.23
N ALA A 604 -13.34 -4.56 -18.34
CA ALA A 604 -14.56 -4.73 -19.13
C ALA A 604 -15.64 -5.49 -18.34
N ASP A 605 -15.29 -6.61 -17.71
CA ASP A 605 -16.22 -7.40 -16.88
C ASP A 605 -16.76 -6.54 -15.71
N ARG A 606 -15.90 -5.73 -15.07
CA ARG A 606 -16.32 -4.81 -14.00
C ARG A 606 -17.20 -3.68 -14.50
N ARG A 607 -17.01 -3.20 -15.74
CA ARG A 607 -17.87 -2.19 -16.36
C ARG A 607 -19.28 -2.73 -16.54
N ASP A 608 -19.40 -3.93 -17.10
CA ASP A 608 -20.68 -4.59 -17.36
C ASP A 608 -21.44 -4.88 -16.05
N LEU A 609 -20.71 -5.17 -14.97
CA LEU A 609 -21.26 -5.45 -13.65
C LEU A 609 -21.39 -4.21 -12.74
N SER A 610 -21.01 -3.02 -13.23
CA SER A 610 -20.99 -1.78 -12.43
C SER A 610 -20.20 -1.93 -11.12
N LEU A 611 -18.97 -2.44 -11.21
CA LEU A 611 -18.04 -2.69 -10.11
C LEU A 611 -16.86 -1.70 -10.15
N PRO A 612 -16.27 -1.35 -8.99
CA PRO A 612 -15.09 -0.47 -8.94
C PRO A 612 -13.93 -1.03 -9.77
N PRO A 613 -13.19 -0.19 -10.51
CA PRO A 613 -13.17 1.28 -10.45
C PRO A 613 -14.09 1.96 -11.49
N THR A 614 -14.97 1.22 -12.17
CA THR A 614 -15.87 1.77 -13.21
C THR A 614 -17.05 2.57 -12.63
N VAL A 615 -17.24 2.47 -11.32
CA VAL A 615 -18.17 3.23 -10.50
C VAL A 615 -17.43 3.71 -9.25
N ALA A 616 -17.89 4.81 -8.67
CA ALA A 616 -17.41 5.25 -7.37
C ALA A 616 -18.15 4.50 -6.26
N LEU A 617 -17.40 4.11 -5.23
CA LEU A 617 -17.95 3.36 -4.10
C LEU A 617 -17.50 3.99 -2.79
N ALA A 618 -18.40 4.10 -1.82
CA ALA A 618 -18.04 4.47 -0.45
C ALA A 618 -18.55 3.41 0.52
N ALA A 619 -17.70 2.99 1.46
CA ALA A 619 -18.09 2.12 2.56
C ALA A 619 -18.30 2.92 3.84
N VAL A 620 -19.47 2.76 4.46
CA VAL A 620 -19.78 3.26 5.80
C VAL A 620 -19.90 2.08 6.74
N THR A 621 -18.96 1.95 7.67
CA THR A 621 -18.84 0.80 8.58
C THR A 621 -18.93 1.25 10.04
N GLY A 622 -19.67 0.54 10.88
CA GLY A 622 -19.79 0.84 12.30
C GLY A 622 -20.92 0.06 12.97
N GLU A 623 -21.27 0.43 14.20
CA GLU A 623 -22.42 -0.16 14.89
C GLU A 623 -23.71 0.04 14.06
N ARG A 624 -24.55 -0.99 13.96
CA ARG A 624 -25.79 -0.95 13.15
C ARG A 624 -26.62 0.31 13.34
N ARG A 625 -26.94 0.65 14.60
CA ARG A 625 -27.76 1.84 14.92
C ARG A 625 -27.06 3.13 14.51
N ALA A 626 -25.74 3.21 14.67
CA ALA A 626 -24.94 4.37 14.32
C ALA A 626 -24.89 4.59 12.80
N VAL A 627 -24.71 3.52 12.02
CA VAL A 627 -24.71 3.58 10.55
C VAL A 627 -26.08 3.99 10.02
N GLU A 628 -27.16 3.39 10.52
CA GLU A 628 -28.53 3.77 10.13
C GLU A 628 -28.89 5.21 10.50
N ALA A 629 -28.49 5.66 11.69
CA ALA A 629 -28.66 7.05 12.09
C ALA A 629 -27.85 8.00 11.20
N ALA A 630 -26.60 7.66 10.89
CA ALA A 630 -25.75 8.45 10.02
C ALA A 630 -26.35 8.58 8.61
N LEU A 631 -26.77 7.48 8.00
CA LEU A 631 -27.32 7.51 6.64
C LEU A 631 -28.67 8.23 6.54
N ARG A 632 -29.45 8.31 7.62
CA ARG A 632 -30.66 9.16 7.67
C ARG A 632 -30.34 10.66 7.70
N LEU A 633 -29.16 11.03 8.17
CA LEU A 633 -28.68 12.42 8.20
C LEU A 633 -27.94 12.81 6.93
N ALA A 634 -27.43 11.84 6.18
CA ALA A 634 -26.66 12.07 4.97
C ALA A 634 -27.57 12.64 3.88
N GLN A 635 -27.24 13.84 3.40
CA GLN A 635 -27.83 14.41 2.19
C GLN A 635 -27.09 13.82 0.99
N LEU A 636 -27.40 12.56 0.66
CA LEU A 636 -26.77 11.88 -0.47
C LEU A 636 -27.28 12.47 -1.80
N PRO A 637 -26.40 12.66 -2.80
CA PRO A 637 -26.82 13.07 -4.14
C PRO A 637 -27.81 12.09 -4.78
N ASP A 638 -28.58 12.60 -5.74
CA ASP A 638 -29.46 11.77 -6.58
C ASP A 638 -28.62 10.73 -7.35
N GLY A 639 -29.14 9.51 -7.48
CA GLY A 639 -28.47 8.40 -8.17
C GLY A 639 -27.46 7.62 -7.31
N VAL A 640 -27.27 7.96 -6.03
CA VAL A 640 -26.52 7.11 -5.10
C VAL A 640 -27.36 5.91 -4.68
N GLU A 641 -26.92 4.72 -5.07
CA GLU A 641 -27.51 3.45 -4.66
C GLU A 641 -26.93 2.97 -3.33
N ARG A 642 -27.80 2.46 -2.45
CA ARG A 642 -27.41 1.90 -1.16
C ARG A 642 -27.49 0.37 -1.19
N LEU A 643 -26.37 -0.30 -0.93
CA LEU A 643 -26.29 -1.76 -0.83
C LEU A 643 -25.99 -2.20 0.62
N GLY A 644 -26.61 -3.28 1.07
CA GLY A 644 -26.50 -3.80 2.43
C GLY A 644 -27.64 -3.36 3.37
N PRO A 645 -27.49 -3.47 4.70
CA PRO A 645 -26.23 -3.64 5.43
C PRO A 645 -25.67 -5.06 5.38
N LEU A 646 -24.37 -5.19 5.07
CA LEU A 646 -23.59 -6.42 5.23
C LEU A 646 -23.10 -6.54 6.68
N GLN A 647 -23.22 -7.73 7.27
CA GLN A 647 -22.69 -8.01 8.60
C GLN A 647 -21.17 -8.22 8.52
N VAL A 648 -20.38 -7.48 9.30
CA VAL A 648 -18.90 -7.58 9.34
C VAL A 648 -18.42 -8.34 10.58
N THR A 649 -18.95 -7.98 11.76
CA THR A 649 -18.79 -8.68 13.04
C THR A 649 -20.16 -8.74 13.72
N ASP A 650 -20.33 -9.37 14.88
CA ASP A 650 -21.65 -9.49 15.54
C ASP A 650 -22.37 -8.13 15.76
N ASP A 651 -21.61 -7.07 16.05
CA ASP A 651 -22.16 -5.72 16.31
C ASP A 651 -21.90 -4.70 15.20
N THR A 652 -21.04 -5.02 14.22
CA THR A 652 -20.64 -4.08 13.16
C THR A 652 -21.27 -4.45 11.82
N VAL A 653 -21.85 -3.44 11.17
CA VAL A 653 -22.38 -3.55 9.82
C VAL A 653 -21.64 -2.61 8.87
N ARG A 654 -21.69 -2.94 7.59
CA ARG A 654 -21.22 -2.10 6.50
C ARG A 654 -22.35 -1.83 5.53
N VAL A 655 -22.48 -0.56 5.14
CA VAL A 655 -23.32 -0.15 4.02
C VAL A 655 -22.41 0.38 2.92
N LEU A 656 -22.67 -0.03 1.68
CA LEU A 656 -21.98 0.47 0.51
C LEU A 656 -22.86 1.49 -0.21
N LEU A 657 -22.27 2.60 -0.60
CA LEU A 657 -22.89 3.65 -1.39
C LEU A 657 -22.22 3.67 -2.76
N ARG A 658 -22.97 3.38 -3.82
CA ARG A 658 -22.46 3.28 -5.19
C ARG A 658 -23.05 4.41 -6.03
N CYS A 659 -22.23 5.05 -6.84
CA CYS A 659 -22.70 6.02 -7.84
C CYS A 659 -21.82 5.98 -9.10
N PRO A 660 -22.29 6.55 -10.22
CA PRO A 660 -21.45 6.70 -11.41
C PRO A 660 -20.22 7.60 -11.12
N PRO A 661 -19.13 7.52 -11.92
CA PRO A 661 -17.87 8.20 -11.63
C PRO A 661 -17.95 9.73 -11.48
N ASP A 662 -18.86 10.38 -12.20
CA ASP A 662 -19.11 11.83 -12.12
C ASP A 662 -19.77 12.24 -10.80
N GLY A 663 -20.54 11.36 -10.17
CA GLY A 663 -21.13 11.57 -8.84
C GLY A 663 -20.15 11.43 -7.68
N ARG A 664 -18.91 10.98 -7.92
CA ARG A 664 -17.92 10.65 -6.89
C ARG A 664 -17.61 11.83 -5.96
N GLU A 665 -17.36 13.01 -6.53
CA GLU A 665 -17.00 14.21 -5.75
C GLU A 665 -18.16 14.66 -4.87
N ALA A 666 -19.38 14.65 -5.40
CA ALA A 666 -20.59 14.99 -4.66
C ALA A 666 -20.84 13.98 -3.52
N LEU A 667 -20.63 12.68 -3.75
CA LEU A 667 -20.71 11.65 -2.73
C LEU A 667 -19.68 11.88 -1.62
N ALA A 668 -18.42 12.14 -1.96
CA ALA A 668 -17.37 12.42 -0.99
C ALA A 668 -17.68 13.68 -0.16
N ALA A 669 -18.18 14.74 -0.79
CA ALA A 669 -18.60 15.96 -0.11
C ALA A 669 -19.76 15.72 0.86
N ALA A 670 -20.79 14.99 0.45
CA ALA A 670 -21.93 14.62 1.30
C ALA A 670 -21.49 13.81 2.52
N LEU A 671 -20.53 12.89 2.35
CA LEU A 671 -19.98 12.09 3.44
C LEU A 671 -19.07 12.89 4.38
N THR A 672 -18.32 13.87 3.87
CA THR A 672 -17.58 14.84 4.70
C THR A 672 -18.54 15.67 5.54
N ALA A 673 -19.62 16.19 4.95
CA ALA A 673 -20.66 16.94 5.66
C ALA A 673 -21.34 16.09 6.73
N LEU A 674 -21.65 14.83 6.43
CA LEU A 674 -22.18 13.86 7.39
C LEU A 674 -21.26 13.71 8.61
N LYS A 675 -19.96 13.52 8.40
CA LYS A 675 -18.96 13.41 9.49
C LYS A 675 -18.94 14.68 10.35
N ALA A 676 -19.03 15.85 9.73
CA ALA A 676 -19.12 17.12 10.44
C ALA A 676 -20.40 17.18 11.31
N VAL A 677 -21.58 16.88 10.77
CA VAL A 677 -22.85 16.90 11.53
C VAL A 677 -22.79 15.97 12.74
N ARG A 678 -22.32 14.73 12.56
CA ARG A 678 -22.17 13.76 13.66
C ARG A 678 -21.20 14.24 14.74
N SER A 679 -20.08 14.81 14.31
CA SER A 679 -19.06 15.36 15.21
C SER A 679 -19.61 16.54 16.04
N ALA A 680 -20.40 17.43 15.42
CA ALA A 680 -21.05 18.54 16.11
C ALA A 680 -22.09 18.07 17.15
N ARG A 681 -22.82 16.99 16.85
CA ARG A 681 -23.78 16.35 17.76
C ARG A 681 -23.13 15.56 18.90
N LYS A 682 -21.79 15.46 18.92
CA LYS A 682 -21.01 14.68 19.91
C LYS A 682 -21.48 13.23 20.00
N GLU A 683 -21.85 12.66 18.86
CA GLU A 683 -22.28 11.26 18.81
C GLU A 683 -21.10 10.34 19.18
N LYS A 684 -21.30 9.51 20.21
CA LYS A 684 -20.22 8.67 20.78
C LYS A 684 -19.90 7.45 19.92
N ALA A 685 -20.87 6.94 19.15
CA ALA A 685 -20.68 5.78 18.30
C ALA A 685 -19.89 6.18 17.04
N SER A 686 -18.70 5.60 16.90
CA SER A 686 -17.82 5.86 15.76
C SER A 686 -18.34 5.16 14.51
N ILE A 687 -18.21 5.84 13.38
CA ILE A 687 -18.37 5.25 12.05
C ILE A 687 -17.09 5.47 11.28
N GLN A 688 -16.70 4.49 10.49
CA GLN A 688 -15.66 4.58 9.48
C GLN A 688 -16.30 4.91 8.14
N VAL A 689 -15.73 5.87 7.42
CA VAL A 689 -16.08 6.18 6.04
C VAL A 689 -14.81 6.00 5.21
N ARG A 690 -14.90 5.20 4.15
CA ARG A 690 -13.81 4.97 3.19
C ARG A 690 -14.33 5.13 1.77
N MET A 691 -13.71 6.03 1.01
CA MET A 691 -13.92 6.14 -0.43
C MET A 691 -13.11 5.07 -1.15
N ASP A 692 -13.68 4.54 -2.23
CA ASP A 692 -13.11 3.57 -3.15
C ASP A 692 -12.33 2.45 -2.45
N PRO A 693 -12.97 1.71 -1.50
CA PRO A 693 -12.30 0.62 -0.80
C PRO A 693 -11.83 -0.42 -1.81
N ARG A 694 -10.59 -0.88 -1.64
CA ARG A 694 -9.96 -1.92 -2.49
C ARG A 694 -10.85 -3.14 -2.69
N ASP A 695 -11.51 -3.58 -1.62
CA ASP A 695 -12.54 -4.61 -1.67
C ASP A 695 -13.82 -4.10 -0.97
N PRO A 696 -14.98 -4.15 -1.63
CA PRO A 696 -16.26 -3.83 -1.00
C PRO A 696 -16.61 -4.77 0.18
N ALA A 697 -16.14 -6.01 0.15
CA ALA A 697 -16.53 -7.06 1.08
C ALA A 697 -15.71 -7.12 2.38
N THR A 698 -14.47 -6.63 2.39
CA THR A 698 -13.54 -6.64 3.54
C THR A 698 -13.13 -5.24 3.95
#